data_AF-A0A935XG18-F1
#
_entry.id   AF-A0A935XG18-F1
#
_cell.length_a   1.000
_cell.length_b   1.000
_cell.length_c   1.000
_cell.angle_alpha   90.00
_cell.angle_beta   90.00
_cell.angle_gamma   90.00
#
_symmetry.space_group_name_H-M   'P 1'
#
loop_
_entity.id
_entity.type
_entity.pdbx_description
1 polymer ?
#
loop_
_entity_poly.entity_id
_entity_poly.type
_entity_poly.pdbx_seq_one_letter_code
_entity_poly.pdbx_strand_id
1 'polypeptide(L)'
;MDPALAEPASQSEPPDIAYTRQMLEGYVAERDSYETVRLEGQRLTDPDGNSSQAVQADVHVYELYWADLSRLGTGVIGVAGAAFQLTSSLAALGLGTIERMLAATKDLTGGRYTIAHRVSIWSLTVLVPWLNLALMSVALSAPIGFASARVQAVATATLTAVGLAWMTGSAWLRMGARVSRRVHVVVGLVFAFLVVGIALGALLSGADPRLNRRLAVLLWGCVSALVMVTLGNLYQQRRDGVVPVAWVVALGVLAGFGFVIKDSAGAPEVAERIVRLFEWLFLSMALTWMVVIVSAGFSGALLWRLGRERPEVKRAAWTAATTLTISIATVSLAAIILWSALLAITTRALPSWAMSELGAGAMQGDSLPSGSRRTDNTILLPTPDGSYAYHSLVPLITLARDDSNSARAGVAQSSVISAAERAASDQVCFARTSENDKDPTYGRCLRFSQRSMPRFMMSLSASLGLLVSLGALALLLVAGLVLAAPSVLREIKPTFRSVSTADGSVPLGMWLTTGFRAFRIATILAFIVVVVGTLSVSALGLWLLLMPGRASWAAAVFAWLRSTSDAMTLGIGSLVAASTVTIVVLLSRFQSVARVVRPVLDVMLDVDNYLRDRPRDRAPRARMLSRFVSLMRYLTVWKREQRGYDAVVFVAHSQGSVLVAEALRFHAQAGFKYLTGKDDRPTLHLMTMGSPLRQLYERSFPHLFEWAGAAEKPDGGPQCHSLGIEQWINVYRSGDYVGRSLWRSEAAASTYDTDTRWSGTGQMPSGSHVGCCERCLGAGAHTHYWDSTADDVAECLDSVLVKLADPAS
;
A
#
# COMPACT_ATOMS: atom_id res chain seq x y z
N MET A 1 -9.91 20.02 26.95
CA MET A 1 -9.09 21.21 26.62
C MET A 1 -10.04 22.35 26.31
N ASP A 2 -9.75 23.56 26.82
CA ASP A 2 -10.52 24.76 26.46
C ASP A 2 -10.06 25.24 25.07
N PRO A 3 -10.95 25.45 24.08
CA PRO A 3 -10.58 26.00 22.77
C PRO A 3 -9.87 27.37 22.85
N ALA A 4 -9.87 28.04 24.02
CA ALA A 4 -9.16 29.29 24.29
C ALA A 4 -7.62 29.20 24.38
N LEU A 5 -7.00 28.07 24.02
CA LEU A 5 -5.56 27.83 24.17
C LEU A 5 -4.68 28.38 23.05
N ALA A 6 -5.25 28.67 21.89
CA ALA A 6 -4.52 29.24 20.76
C ALA A 6 -4.99 30.68 20.52
N GLU A 7 -4.10 31.65 20.65
CA GLU A 7 -4.37 33.00 20.10
C GLU A 7 -4.72 32.91 18.60
N PRO A 8 -5.58 33.79 18.08
CA PRO A 8 -5.88 33.82 16.64
C PRO A 8 -4.58 33.97 15.84
N ALA A 9 -4.47 33.23 14.74
CA ALA A 9 -3.25 33.21 13.91
C ALA A 9 -2.92 34.64 13.44
N SER A 10 -1.68 35.08 13.68
CA SER A 10 -1.18 36.29 13.05
C SER A 10 -0.93 36.00 11.56
N GLN A 11 -1.12 37.00 10.69
CA GLN A 11 -0.88 36.84 9.25
C GLN A 11 0.58 36.50 8.89
N SER A 12 1.49 36.53 9.86
CA SER A 12 2.92 36.21 9.71
C SER A 12 3.34 34.91 10.43
N GLU A 13 2.39 34.09 10.89
CA GLU A 13 2.72 32.85 11.60
C GLU A 13 3.47 31.87 10.66
N PRO A 14 4.59 31.27 11.08
CA PRO A 14 5.30 30.28 10.27
C PRO A 14 4.40 29.09 9.91
N PRO A 15 4.51 28.52 8.69
CA PRO A 15 3.59 27.48 8.21
C PRO A 15 3.51 26.23 9.10
N ASP A 16 4.63 25.86 9.74
CA ASP A 16 4.74 24.75 10.68
C ASP A 16 3.96 24.97 11.97
N ILE A 17 4.00 26.20 12.50
CA ILE A 17 3.24 26.61 13.68
C ILE A 17 1.76 26.68 13.35
N ALA A 18 1.40 27.31 12.22
CA ALA A 18 0.02 27.39 11.74
C ALA A 18 -0.59 26.00 11.52
N TYR A 19 0.18 25.06 10.96
CA TYR A 19 -0.24 23.67 10.79
C TYR A 19 -0.45 22.97 12.13
N THR A 20 0.47 23.14 13.09
CA THR A 20 0.30 22.60 14.45
C THR A 20 -0.94 23.16 15.14
N ARG A 21 -1.17 24.48 15.03
CA ARG A 21 -2.35 25.16 15.57
C ARG A 21 -3.64 24.59 14.96
N GLN A 22 -3.67 24.44 13.64
CA GLN A 22 -4.80 23.84 12.92
C GLN A 22 -5.10 22.41 13.37
N MET A 23 -4.07 21.60 13.68
CA MET A 23 -4.28 20.24 14.19
C MET A 23 -4.83 20.21 15.62
N LEU A 24 -4.55 21.25 16.42
CA LEU A 24 -5.08 21.40 17.77
C LEU A 24 -6.47 22.06 17.77
N GLU A 25 -6.86 22.74 16.69
CA GLU A 25 -8.15 23.40 16.55
C GLU A 25 -9.31 22.40 16.58
N GLY A 26 -10.20 22.56 17.55
CA GLY A 26 -11.34 21.65 17.75
C GLY A 26 -10.99 20.31 18.43
N TYR A 27 -9.72 20.06 18.76
CA TYR A 27 -9.34 18.88 19.52
C TYR A 27 -9.71 19.06 21.01
N VAL A 28 -10.58 18.19 21.51
CA VAL A 28 -10.97 18.15 22.93
C VAL A 28 -10.23 17.01 23.61
N ALA A 29 -9.16 17.35 24.35
CA ALA A 29 -8.48 16.35 25.17
C ALA A 29 -9.44 15.71 26.18
N GLU A 30 -9.43 14.37 26.25
CA GLU A 30 -10.14 13.57 27.25
C GLU A 30 -9.59 13.88 28.65
N ARG A 31 -10.46 13.85 29.67
CA ARG A 31 -10.12 14.30 31.05
C ARG A 31 -8.99 13.50 31.72
N ASP A 32 -8.69 12.30 31.23
CA ASP A 32 -7.59 11.44 31.69
C ASP A 32 -6.75 10.92 30.51
N SER A 33 -6.47 11.81 29.55
CA SER A 33 -5.86 11.44 28.26
C SER A 33 -4.45 10.81 28.34
N TYR A 34 -3.81 10.85 29.51
CA TYR A 34 -2.44 10.42 29.69
C TYR A 34 -2.11 10.09 31.16
N GLU A 35 -1.56 8.91 31.36
CA GLU A 35 -1.00 8.42 32.63
C GLU A 35 0.48 8.11 32.40
N THR A 36 1.32 8.35 33.40
CA THR A 36 2.75 8.04 33.32
C THR A 36 3.27 7.57 34.67
N VAL A 37 4.29 6.71 34.63
CA VAL A 37 5.01 6.28 35.82
C VAL A 37 6.10 7.31 36.11
N ARG A 38 6.18 7.75 37.36
CA ARG A 38 7.31 8.53 37.88
C ARG A 38 8.29 7.56 38.53
N LEU A 39 9.51 7.51 38.02
CA LEU A 39 10.63 6.87 38.71
C LEU A 39 11.41 7.93 39.45
N GLU A 40 11.81 7.61 40.69
CA GLU A 40 12.57 8.51 41.55
C GLU A 40 13.95 7.92 41.83
N GLY A 41 14.97 8.76 41.78
CA GLY A 41 16.34 8.39 42.03
C GLY A 41 17.18 9.60 42.42
N GLN A 42 18.44 9.35 42.74
CA GLN A 42 19.39 10.38 43.12
C GLN A 42 20.67 10.18 42.33
N ARG A 43 21.22 11.26 41.80
CA ARG A 43 22.59 11.27 41.27
C ARG A 43 23.55 11.46 42.43
N LEU A 44 24.50 10.56 42.58
CA LEU A 44 25.55 10.62 43.60
C LEU A 44 26.82 11.23 43.02
N THR A 45 27.62 11.91 43.84
CA THR A 45 29.00 12.28 43.48
C THR A 45 29.84 11.03 43.20
N ASP A 46 30.82 11.20 42.30
CA ASP A 46 31.63 10.18 41.62
C ASP A 46 31.89 8.86 42.41
N PRO A 47 31.69 7.66 41.81
CA PRO A 47 31.88 6.37 42.47
C PRO A 47 33.33 5.97 42.80
N ASP A 48 34.34 6.77 42.42
CA ASP A 48 35.77 6.46 42.56
C ASP A 48 36.29 6.40 44.02
N GLY A 49 35.38 6.33 45.00
CA GLY A 49 35.54 5.31 46.05
C GLY A 49 36.20 5.72 47.35
N ASN A 50 36.35 7.02 47.66
CA ASN A 50 36.99 7.44 48.91
C ASN A 50 36.33 8.59 49.68
N SER A 51 35.18 9.09 49.24
CA SER A 51 34.41 10.10 49.98
C SER A 51 32.94 9.69 50.07
N SER A 52 32.29 10.03 51.19
CA SER A 52 30.85 9.83 51.42
C SER A 52 30.07 10.33 50.19
N GLN A 53 29.39 9.41 49.49
CA GLN A 53 28.57 9.71 48.31
C GLN A 53 27.51 10.76 48.67
N ALA A 54 27.79 12.02 48.34
CA ALA A 54 26.85 13.11 48.52
C ALA A 54 25.83 13.07 47.38
N VAL A 55 24.55 13.31 47.70
CA VAL A 55 23.52 13.50 46.68
C VAL A 55 23.82 14.80 45.96
N GLN A 56 24.08 14.72 44.66
CA GLN A 56 24.32 15.89 43.82
C GLN A 56 23.02 16.46 43.25
N ALA A 57 22.07 15.58 42.90
CA ALA A 57 20.76 15.98 42.39
C ALA A 57 19.68 14.90 42.62
N ASP A 58 18.46 15.32 42.92
CA ASP A 58 17.28 14.46 42.84
C ASP A 58 16.83 14.34 41.38
N VAL A 59 16.64 13.11 40.91
CA VAL A 59 16.28 12.81 39.53
C VAL A 59 14.93 12.11 39.48
N HIS A 60 14.00 12.70 38.73
CA HIS A 60 12.71 12.10 38.45
C HIS A 60 12.57 11.80 36.96
N VAL A 61 12.26 10.56 36.61
CA VAL A 61 12.09 10.11 35.22
C VAL A 61 10.60 9.89 34.93
N TYR A 62 10.14 10.47 33.84
CA TYR A 62 8.77 10.34 33.33
C TYR A 62 8.79 9.74 31.93
N GLU A 63 7.91 8.77 31.67
CA GLU A 63 7.81 8.15 30.35
C GLU A 63 6.68 8.77 29.53
N LEU A 64 7.01 9.52 28.48
CA LEU A 64 6.08 9.96 27.45
C LEU A 64 5.89 8.88 26.38
N TYR A 65 4.86 8.03 26.54
CA TYR A 65 4.54 7.00 25.55
C TYR A 65 3.42 7.41 24.57
N TRP A 66 3.60 7.04 23.31
CA TRP A 66 2.59 7.20 22.23
C TRP A 66 2.48 5.98 21.31
N ALA A 67 3.14 4.88 21.64
CA ALA A 67 3.17 3.69 20.80
C ALA A 67 1.76 3.07 20.61
N ASP A 68 0.82 3.29 21.53
CA ASP A 68 -0.58 2.89 21.37
C ASP A 68 -1.30 3.63 20.21
N LEU A 69 -0.76 4.77 19.78
CA LEU A 69 -1.28 5.55 18.65
C LEU A 69 -0.74 5.09 17.31
N SER A 70 0.41 4.41 17.30
CA SER A 70 1.09 3.99 16.06
C SER A 70 1.15 2.48 15.84
N ARG A 71 0.93 1.67 16.87
CA ARG A 71 1.00 0.20 16.79
C ARG A 71 0.01 -0.36 15.77
N LEU A 72 0.56 -1.18 14.88
CA LEU A 72 -0.20 -2.09 14.04
C LEU A 72 -1.08 -3.00 14.90
N GLY A 73 -2.35 -3.16 14.50
CA GLY A 73 -3.20 -4.20 15.05
C GLY A 73 -2.55 -5.57 14.85
N THR A 74 -2.67 -6.45 15.84
CA THR A 74 -2.13 -7.81 15.73
C THR A 74 -2.93 -8.62 14.70
N GLY A 75 -2.23 -9.43 13.91
CA GLY A 75 -2.82 -10.35 12.93
C GLY A 75 -2.78 -9.87 11.47
N VAL A 76 -3.00 -10.83 10.56
CA VAL A 76 -2.84 -10.66 9.10
C VAL A 76 -3.76 -9.59 8.54
N ILE A 77 -5.00 -9.51 9.01
CA ILE A 77 -5.98 -8.50 8.57
C ILE A 77 -5.53 -7.10 9.03
N GLY A 78 -4.97 -6.97 10.23
CA GLY A 78 -4.42 -5.72 10.74
C GLY A 78 -3.25 -5.23 9.87
N VAL A 79 -2.30 -6.12 9.57
CA VAL A 79 -1.15 -5.82 8.69
C VAL A 79 -1.60 -5.47 7.27
N ALA A 80 -2.51 -6.25 6.67
CA ALA A 80 -3.01 -5.98 5.33
C ALA A 80 -3.80 -4.66 5.26
N GLY A 81 -4.64 -4.40 6.27
CA GLY A 81 -5.37 -3.14 6.40
C GLY A 81 -4.46 -1.94 6.59
N ALA A 82 -3.35 -2.10 7.31
CA ALA A 82 -2.34 -1.06 7.48
C ALA A 82 -1.47 -0.87 6.24
N ALA A 83 -1.11 -1.93 5.52
CA ALA A 83 -0.39 -1.82 4.25
C ALA A 83 -1.24 -1.10 3.20
N PHE A 84 -2.53 -1.44 3.10
CA PHE A 84 -3.47 -0.73 2.23
C PHE A 84 -3.63 0.73 2.65
N GLN A 85 -3.76 0.98 3.96
CA GLN A 85 -3.82 2.33 4.51
C GLN A 85 -2.59 3.14 4.15
N LEU A 86 -1.40 2.62 4.42
CA LEU A 86 -0.11 3.24 4.11
C LEU A 86 -0.01 3.56 2.62
N THR A 87 -0.42 2.63 1.76
CA THR A 87 -0.42 2.84 0.30
C THR A 87 -1.34 4.02 -0.08
N SER A 88 -2.53 4.11 0.51
CA SER A 88 -3.46 5.20 0.21
C SER A 88 -3.02 6.55 0.78
N SER A 89 -2.41 6.54 1.96
CA SER A 89 -2.07 7.73 2.71
C SER A 89 -0.75 8.34 2.28
N LEU A 90 0.24 7.53 1.87
CA LEU A 90 1.52 8.01 1.34
C LEU A 90 1.33 8.91 0.12
N ALA A 91 0.52 8.49 -0.87
CA ALA A 91 0.28 9.34 -2.04
C ALA A 91 -0.44 10.64 -1.65
N ALA A 92 -1.44 10.56 -0.75
CA ALA A 92 -2.15 11.73 -0.26
C ALA A 92 -1.23 12.70 0.50
N LEU A 93 -0.27 12.16 1.24
CA LEU A 93 0.75 12.91 1.96
C LEU A 93 1.67 13.65 0.98
N GLY A 94 2.13 12.97 -0.09
CA GLY A 94 2.89 13.60 -1.17
C GLY A 94 2.14 14.75 -1.86
N LEU A 95 0.85 14.59 -2.12
CA LEU A 95 -0.02 15.65 -2.64
C LEU A 95 -0.14 16.83 -1.67
N GLY A 96 -0.36 16.56 -0.38
CA GLY A 96 -0.49 17.61 0.65
C GLY A 96 0.76 18.46 0.78
N THR A 97 1.94 17.86 0.66
CA THR A 97 3.23 18.58 0.65
C THR A 97 3.29 19.62 -0.44
N ILE A 98 2.98 19.21 -1.67
CA ILE A 98 3.12 20.09 -2.82
C ILE A 98 1.97 21.07 -2.98
N GLU A 99 0.75 20.71 -2.58
CA GLU A 99 -0.38 21.66 -2.52
C GLU A 99 -0.05 22.85 -1.63
N ARG A 100 0.54 22.64 -0.46
CA ARG A 100 0.92 23.72 0.47
C ARG A 100 2.05 24.59 -0.09
N MET A 101 3.05 23.99 -0.73
CA MET A 101 4.12 24.74 -1.42
C MET A 101 3.57 25.58 -2.59
N LEU A 102 2.64 25.02 -3.38
CA LEU A 102 2.06 25.71 -4.54
C LEU A 102 1.04 26.77 -4.15
N ALA A 103 0.34 26.62 -3.02
CA ALA A 103 -0.63 27.59 -2.51
C ALA A 103 -0.02 28.98 -2.33
N ALA A 104 1.27 29.08 -2.01
CA ALA A 104 1.99 30.34 -1.89
C ALA A 104 2.15 31.09 -3.23
N THR A 105 2.01 30.39 -4.37
CA THR A 105 2.52 30.90 -5.66
C THR A 105 1.44 31.30 -6.67
N LYS A 106 0.16 31.04 -6.39
CA LYS A 106 -1.03 31.40 -7.22
C LYS A 106 -0.93 31.07 -8.73
N ASP A 107 -0.07 30.12 -9.14
CA ASP A 107 0.15 29.77 -10.54
C ASP A 107 -0.87 28.73 -11.06
N LEU A 108 -1.36 28.94 -12.29
CA LEU A 108 -2.22 28.01 -13.04
C LEU A 108 -1.56 26.64 -13.26
N THR A 109 -0.23 26.60 -13.47
CA THR A 109 0.51 25.34 -13.64
C THR A 109 0.41 24.49 -12.38
N GLY A 110 0.52 25.12 -11.21
CA GLY A 110 0.33 24.48 -9.91
C GLY A 110 -1.08 23.93 -9.75
N GLY A 111 -2.11 24.70 -10.12
CA GLY A 111 -3.50 24.23 -10.10
C GLY A 111 -3.74 23.01 -10.98
N ARG A 112 -3.21 23.00 -12.22
CA ARG A 112 -3.31 21.87 -13.14
C ARG A 112 -2.61 20.62 -12.62
N TYR A 113 -1.42 20.80 -12.02
CA TYR A 113 -0.69 19.73 -11.36
C TYR A 113 -1.53 19.10 -10.26
N THR A 114 -2.07 19.92 -9.36
CA THR A 114 -2.88 19.46 -8.21
C THR A 114 -4.10 18.66 -8.68
N ILE A 115 -4.80 19.12 -9.71
CA ILE A 115 -5.97 18.41 -10.26
C ILE A 115 -5.54 17.04 -10.81
N ALA A 116 -4.52 16.99 -11.66
CA ALA A 116 -4.06 15.75 -12.27
C ALA A 116 -3.58 14.74 -11.22
N HIS A 117 -2.77 15.19 -10.26
CA HIS A 117 -2.28 14.35 -9.19
C HIS A 117 -3.44 13.84 -8.30
N ARG A 118 -4.41 14.70 -7.97
CA ARG A 118 -5.60 14.32 -7.20
C ARG A 118 -6.47 13.29 -7.93
N VAL A 119 -6.65 13.43 -9.24
CA VAL A 119 -7.35 12.45 -10.08
C VAL A 119 -6.63 11.11 -10.05
N SER A 120 -5.29 11.09 -10.14
CA SER A 120 -4.48 9.87 -10.06
C SER A 120 -4.68 9.16 -8.73
N ILE A 121 -4.49 9.89 -7.61
CA ILE A 121 -4.67 9.34 -6.26
C ILE A 121 -6.10 8.85 -6.05
N TRP A 122 -7.11 9.65 -6.41
CA TRP A 122 -8.50 9.28 -6.18
C TRP A 122 -8.89 8.04 -6.98
N SER A 123 -8.48 7.96 -8.25
CA SER A 123 -8.73 6.78 -9.08
C SER A 123 -8.04 5.54 -8.50
N LEU A 124 -6.77 5.68 -8.08
CA LEU A 124 -5.98 4.61 -7.49
C LEU A 124 -6.52 4.11 -6.14
N THR A 125 -6.98 5.01 -5.27
CA THR A 125 -7.34 4.71 -3.87
C THR A 125 -8.84 4.52 -3.65
N VAL A 126 -9.69 4.90 -4.61
CA VAL A 126 -11.15 4.81 -4.50
C VAL A 126 -11.73 3.94 -5.62
N LEU A 127 -11.51 4.29 -6.90
CA LEU A 127 -12.12 3.55 -8.01
C LEU A 127 -11.53 2.13 -8.17
N VAL A 128 -10.20 2.00 -8.20
CA VAL A 128 -9.53 0.70 -8.40
C VAL A 128 -9.93 -0.33 -7.34
N PRO A 129 -9.94 -0.04 -6.02
CA PRO A 129 -10.37 -1.01 -5.01
C PRO A 129 -11.84 -1.43 -5.19
N TRP A 130 -12.74 -0.50 -5.50
CA TRP A 130 -14.17 -0.80 -5.67
C TRP A 130 -14.48 -1.56 -6.95
N LEU A 131 -13.82 -1.24 -8.05
CA LEU A 131 -13.93 -2.05 -9.26
C LEU A 131 -13.34 -3.44 -9.06
N ASN A 132 -12.29 -3.61 -8.25
CA ASN A 132 -11.74 -4.92 -7.91
C ASN A 132 -12.73 -5.72 -7.06
N LEU A 133 -13.39 -5.09 -6.08
CA LEU A 133 -14.45 -5.75 -5.32
C LEU A 133 -15.64 -6.14 -6.21
N ALA A 134 -16.04 -5.28 -7.16
CA ALA A 134 -17.09 -5.57 -8.11
C ALA A 134 -16.74 -6.76 -9.01
N LEU A 135 -15.54 -6.75 -9.58
CA LEU A 135 -15.03 -7.86 -10.37
C LEU A 135 -14.95 -9.16 -9.55
N MET A 136 -14.47 -9.09 -8.31
CA MET A 136 -14.37 -10.26 -7.43
C MET A 136 -15.76 -10.81 -7.10
N SER A 137 -16.74 -9.94 -6.84
CA SER A 137 -18.15 -10.33 -6.66
C SER A 137 -18.67 -11.09 -7.88
N VAL A 138 -18.48 -10.55 -9.09
CA VAL A 138 -18.95 -11.20 -10.32
C VAL A 138 -18.21 -12.53 -10.57
N ALA A 139 -16.89 -12.57 -10.37
CA ALA A 139 -16.11 -13.79 -10.54
C ALA A 139 -16.52 -14.91 -9.57
N LEU A 140 -16.76 -14.57 -8.29
CA LEU A 140 -17.23 -15.52 -7.28
C LEU A 140 -18.68 -15.98 -7.50
N SER A 141 -19.45 -15.27 -8.33
CA SER A 141 -20.79 -15.71 -8.73
C SER A 141 -20.77 -16.77 -9.83
N ALA A 142 -19.67 -16.91 -10.58
CA ALA A 142 -19.58 -17.82 -11.72
C ALA A 142 -19.92 -19.29 -11.37
N PRO A 143 -19.46 -19.86 -10.24
CA PRO A 143 -19.84 -21.22 -9.83
C PRO A 143 -21.35 -21.43 -9.65
N ILE A 144 -22.11 -20.38 -9.30
CA ILE A 144 -23.57 -20.46 -9.14
C ILE A 144 -24.24 -20.86 -10.47
N GLY A 145 -23.69 -20.39 -11.60
CA GLY A 145 -24.17 -20.73 -12.94
C GLY A 145 -24.00 -22.22 -13.30
N PHE A 146 -22.95 -22.86 -12.77
CA PHE A 146 -22.60 -24.26 -13.06
C PHE A 146 -23.01 -25.25 -11.97
N ALA A 147 -23.41 -24.76 -10.80
CA ALA A 147 -23.82 -25.58 -9.67
C ALA A 147 -25.10 -26.38 -9.95
N SER A 148 -25.19 -27.59 -9.41
CA SER A 148 -26.43 -28.38 -9.41
C SER A 148 -27.52 -27.66 -8.62
N ALA A 149 -28.80 -27.99 -8.88
CA ALA A 149 -29.93 -27.34 -8.21
C ALA A 149 -29.84 -27.41 -6.67
N ARG A 150 -29.30 -28.51 -6.11
CA ARG A 150 -29.06 -28.66 -4.66
C ARG A 150 -27.97 -27.71 -4.16
N VAL A 151 -26.85 -27.60 -4.88
CA VAL A 151 -25.77 -26.68 -4.52
C VAL A 151 -26.24 -25.22 -4.67
N GLN A 152 -27.06 -24.91 -5.68
CA GLN A 152 -27.68 -23.59 -5.85
C GLN A 152 -28.62 -23.26 -4.68
N ALA A 153 -29.44 -24.20 -4.22
CA ALA A 153 -30.31 -24.01 -3.05
C ALA A 153 -29.50 -23.76 -1.77
N VAL A 154 -28.44 -24.54 -1.53
CA VAL A 154 -27.53 -24.36 -0.38
C VAL A 154 -26.78 -23.02 -0.45
N ALA A 155 -26.30 -22.63 -1.63
CA ALA A 155 -25.68 -21.32 -1.84
C ALA A 155 -26.67 -20.19 -1.56
N THR A 156 -27.90 -20.26 -2.08
CA THR A 156 -28.97 -19.27 -1.84
C THR A 156 -29.28 -19.12 -0.35
N ALA A 157 -29.43 -20.25 0.35
CA ALA A 157 -29.65 -20.28 1.80
C ALA A 157 -28.48 -19.64 2.56
N THR A 158 -27.26 -20.01 2.22
CA THR A 158 -26.03 -19.50 2.87
C THR A 158 -25.87 -18.00 2.64
N LEU A 159 -26.10 -17.51 1.44
CA LEU A 159 -25.98 -16.08 1.11
C LEU A 159 -27.06 -15.24 1.78
N THR A 160 -28.29 -15.76 1.83
CA THR A 160 -29.37 -15.15 2.59
C THR A 160 -28.99 -15.06 4.07
N ALA A 161 -28.40 -16.12 4.63
CA ALA A 161 -27.89 -16.14 6.00
C ALA A 161 -26.84 -15.07 6.26
N VAL A 162 -25.81 -15.03 5.41
CA VAL A 162 -24.69 -14.08 5.54
C VAL A 162 -25.19 -12.65 5.39
N GLY A 163 -26.04 -12.37 4.41
CA GLY A 163 -26.60 -11.03 4.18
C GLY A 163 -27.42 -10.53 5.37
N LEU A 164 -28.29 -11.38 5.92
CA LEU A 164 -29.10 -11.04 7.09
C LEU A 164 -28.25 -10.89 8.36
N ALA A 165 -27.28 -11.78 8.59
CA ALA A 165 -26.33 -11.68 9.70
C ALA A 165 -25.49 -10.39 9.61
N TRP A 166 -25.11 -9.98 8.40
CA TRP A 166 -24.38 -8.74 8.18
C TRP A 166 -25.26 -7.50 8.42
N MET A 167 -26.50 -7.48 7.90
CA MET A 167 -27.45 -6.39 8.15
C MET A 167 -27.70 -6.20 9.65
N THR A 168 -27.90 -7.31 10.38
CA THR A 168 -28.12 -7.27 11.83
C THR A 168 -26.86 -6.87 12.59
N GLY A 169 -25.69 -7.40 12.24
CA GLY A 169 -24.41 -7.03 12.86
C GLY A 169 -24.02 -5.57 12.60
N SER A 170 -24.29 -5.04 11.40
CA SER A 170 -24.04 -3.64 11.08
C SER A 170 -25.05 -2.70 11.76
N ALA A 171 -26.32 -3.09 11.86
CA ALA A 171 -27.31 -2.39 12.69
C ALA A 171 -26.89 -2.42 14.18
N TRP A 172 -26.37 -3.55 14.67
CA TRP A 172 -25.84 -3.71 16.02
C TRP A 172 -24.69 -2.72 16.31
N LEU A 173 -23.69 -2.64 15.43
CA LEU A 173 -22.57 -1.71 15.57
C LEU A 173 -23.01 -0.24 15.52
N ARG A 174 -24.04 0.09 14.73
CA ARG A 174 -24.56 1.47 14.58
C ARG A 174 -25.45 1.91 15.74
N MET A 175 -26.24 1.01 16.32
CA MET A 175 -27.12 1.33 17.44
C MET A 175 -26.37 1.53 18.77
N GLY A 176 -25.07 1.19 18.82
CA GLY A 176 -24.21 1.38 19.98
C GLY A 176 -24.63 0.57 21.21
N ALA A 177 -23.83 0.65 22.28
CA ALA A 177 -24.02 -0.10 23.53
C ALA A 177 -25.32 0.25 24.33
N ARG A 178 -26.25 1.03 23.75
CA ARG A 178 -27.46 1.52 24.42
C ARG A 178 -28.63 0.53 24.39
N VAL A 179 -28.63 -0.44 23.48
CA VAL A 179 -29.70 -1.45 23.41
C VAL A 179 -29.32 -2.64 24.31
N SER A 180 -30.28 -3.21 25.05
CA SER A 180 -29.96 -4.28 26.03
C SER A 180 -29.50 -5.57 25.33
N ARG A 181 -28.52 -6.27 25.90
CA ARG A 181 -27.99 -7.57 25.40
C ARG A 181 -29.08 -8.60 25.07
N ARG A 182 -30.26 -8.52 25.72
CA ARG A 182 -31.40 -9.44 25.51
C ARG A 182 -32.12 -9.22 24.19
N VAL A 183 -32.33 -7.95 23.79
CA VAL A 183 -32.93 -7.62 22.49
C VAL A 183 -32.05 -8.16 21.34
N HIS A 184 -30.73 -8.13 21.53
CA HIS A 184 -29.77 -8.65 20.56
C HIS A 184 -29.83 -10.16 20.36
N VAL A 185 -30.00 -10.93 21.43
CA VAL A 185 -30.15 -12.40 21.35
C VAL A 185 -31.46 -12.76 20.65
N VAL A 186 -32.55 -12.05 20.94
CA VAL A 186 -33.86 -12.28 20.31
C VAL A 186 -33.82 -11.97 18.82
N VAL A 187 -33.21 -10.85 18.42
CA VAL A 187 -33.01 -10.53 17.00
C VAL A 187 -32.15 -11.62 16.33
N GLY A 188 -31.00 -11.98 16.89
CA GLY A 188 -30.14 -13.04 16.34
C GLY A 188 -30.87 -14.38 16.15
N LEU A 189 -31.71 -14.78 17.12
CA LEU A 189 -32.51 -16.01 17.04
C LEU A 189 -33.61 -15.94 15.98
N VAL A 190 -34.40 -14.86 15.93
CA VAL A 190 -35.45 -14.67 14.89
C VAL A 190 -34.83 -14.75 13.48
N PHE A 191 -33.65 -14.18 13.30
CA PHE A 191 -32.94 -14.23 12.03
C PHE A 191 -32.38 -15.62 11.71
N ALA A 192 -31.84 -16.35 12.69
CA ALA A 192 -31.42 -17.74 12.49
C ALA A 192 -32.60 -18.63 12.06
N PHE A 193 -33.78 -18.45 12.66
CA PHE A 193 -35.00 -19.15 12.26
C PHE A 193 -35.49 -18.75 10.87
N LEU A 194 -35.39 -17.48 10.47
CA LEU A 194 -35.75 -17.03 9.13
C LEU A 194 -34.85 -17.67 8.05
N VAL A 195 -33.55 -17.75 8.32
CA VAL A 195 -32.56 -18.38 7.43
C VAL A 195 -32.82 -19.87 7.29
N VAL A 196 -33.04 -20.56 8.40
CA VAL A 196 -33.37 -21.99 8.40
C VAL A 196 -34.69 -22.22 7.66
N GLY A 197 -35.70 -21.37 7.85
CA GLY A 197 -36.99 -21.44 7.17
C GLY A 197 -36.88 -21.25 5.64
N ILE A 198 -36.06 -20.30 5.16
CA ILE A 198 -35.83 -20.09 3.73
C ILE A 198 -35.02 -21.25 3.13
N ALA A 199 -34.02 -21.76 3.85
CA ALA A 199 -33.22 -22.90 3.44
C ALA A 199 -34.06 -24.19 3.33
N LEU A 200 -34.88 -24.47 4.35
CA LEU A 200 -35.81 -25.60 4.36
C LEU A 200 -36.86 -25.44 3.27
N GLY A 201 -37.42 -24.24 3.10
CA GLY A 201 -38.41 -23.94 2.06
C GLY A 201 -37.86 -24.14 0.64
N ALA A 202 -36.60 -23.79 0.39
CA ALA A 202 -35.94 -24.02 -0.89
C ALA A 202 -35.58 -25.51 -1.12
N LEU A 203 -35.23 -26.23 -0.05
CA LEU A 203 -34.93 -27.67 -0.11
C LEU A 203 -36.20 -28.53 -0.27
N LEU A 204 -37.32 -28.11 0.32
CA LEU A 204 -38.57 -28.88 0.37
C LEU A 204 -39.52 -28.57 -0.79
N SER A 205 -39.46 -27.39 -1.40
CA SER A 205 -40.48 -26.95 -2.37
C SER A 205 -40.36 -27.56 -3.77
N GLY A 206 -39.31 -28.34 -4.08
CA GLY A 206 -39.09 -28.83 -5.45
C GLY A 206 -39.04 -27.70 -6.50
N ALA A 207 -38.73 -26.48 -6.05
CA ALA A 207 -38.85 -25.27 -6.85
C ALA A 207 -38.07 -25.37 -8.16
N ASP A 208 -38.64 -24.78 -9.21
CA ASP A 208 -38.04 -24.71 -10.55
C ASP A 208 -36.56 -24.29 -10.43
N PRO A 209 -35.61 -25.14 -10.86
CA PRO A 209 -34.18 -24.82 -10.85
C PRO A 209 -33.85 -23.47 -11.50
N ARG A 210 -34.68 -23.01 -12.45
CA ARG A 210 -34.54 -21.68 -13.07
C ARG A 210 -34.82 -20.55 -12.08
N LEU A 211 -35.87 -20.67 -11.27
CA LEU A 211 -36.22 -19.69 -10.25
C LEU A 211 -35.16 -19.64 -9.16
N ASN A 212 -34.71 -20.80 -8.67
CA ASN A 212 -33.65 -20.90 -7.66
C ASN A 212 -32.35 -20.24 -8.14
N ARG A 213 -31.96 -20.46 -9.39
CA ARG A 213 -30.77 -19.82 -9.97
C ARG A 213 -30.90 -18.30 -10.06
N ARG A 214 -32.04 -17.79 -10.55
CA ARG A 214 -32.29 -16.35 -10.65
C ARG A 214 -32.26 -15.69 -9.26
N LEU A 215 -32.89 -16.31 -8.27
CA LEU A 215 -32.87 -15.85 -6.88
C LEU A 215 -31.46 -15.89 -6.29
N ALA A 216 -30.69 -16.96 -6.51
CA ALA A 216 -29.31 -17.08 -6.03
C ALA A 216 -28.42 -15.95 -6.56
N VAL A 217 -28.51 -15.67 -7.87
CA VAL A 217 -27.73 -14.63 -8.54
C VAL A 217 -28.15 -13.23 -8.05
N LEU A 218 -29.46 -12.98 -7.91
CA LEU A 218 -29.97 -11.70 -7.39
C LEU A 218 -29.54 -11.47 -5.94
N LEU A 219 -29.68 -12.48 -5.07
CA LEU A 219 -29.28 -12.42 -3.67
C LEU A 219 -27.77 -12.23 -3.52
N TRP A 220 -26.96 -12.90 -4.34
CA TRP A 220 -25.51 -12.65 -4.39
C TRP A 220 -25.21 -11.19 -4.76
N GLY A 221 -25.90 -10.63 -5.75
CA GLY A 221 -25.81 -9.22 -6.11
C GLY A 221 -26.15 -8.29 -4.95
N CYS A 222 -27.24 -8.56 -4.22
CA CYS A 222 -27.65 -7.82 -3.03
C CYS A 222 -26.62 -7.89 -1.89
N VAL A 223 -26.12 -9.08 -1.58
CA VAL A 223 -25.07 -9.27 -0.55
C VAL A 223 -23.80 -8.51 -0.96
N SER A 224 -23.40 -8.60 -2.22
CA SER A 224 -22.22 -7.91 -2.73
C SER A 224 -22.35 -6.39 -2.65
N ALA A 225 -23.49 -5.84 -3.05
CA ALA A 225 -23.80 -4.42 -2.92
C ALA A 225 -23.78 -3.94 -1.45
N LEU A 226 -24.37 -4.73 -0.55
CA LEU A 226 -24.37 -4.45 0.90
C LEU A 226 -22.95 -4.43 1.46
N VAL A 227 -22.11 -5.41 1.10
CA VAL A 227 -20.70 -5.47 1.52
C VAL A 227 -19.95 -4.23 1.01
N MET A 228 -20.10 -3.87 -0.27
CA MET A 228 -19.45 -2.67 -0.83
C MET A 228 -19.86 -1.38 -0.13
N VAL A 229 -21.16 -1.17 0.11
CA VAL A 229 -21.65 0.01 0.83
C VAL A 229 -21.16 0.02 2.28
N THR A 230 -21.11 -1.14 2.95
CA THR A 230 -20.62 -1.22 4.32
C THR A 230 -19.13 -0.90 4.40
N LEU A 231 -18.31 -1.52 3.54
CA LEU A 231 -16.88 -1.20 3.43
C LEU A 231 -16.66 0.26 3.03
N GLY A 232 -17.51 0.80 2.15
CA GLY A 232 -17.54 2.22 1.80
C GLY A 232 -17.75 3.13 3.00
N ASN A 233 -18.71 2.82 3.86
CA ASN A 233 -18.97 3.58 5.10
C ASN A 233 -17.82 3.47 6.11
N LEU A 234 -17.21 2.29 6.24
CA LEU A 234 -16.04 2.11 7.11
C LEU A 234 -14.83 2.89 6.57
N TYR A 235 -14.61 2.85 5.26
CA TYR A 235 -13.49 3.51 4.60
C TYR A 235 -13.68 5.03 4.46
N GLN A 236 -14.92 5.53 4.47
CA GLN A 236 -15.23 6.96 4.51
C GLN A 236 -14.58 7.68 5.70
N GLN A 237 -14.41 6.99 6.84
CA GLN A 237 -13.72 7.54 8.00
C GLN A 237 -12.24 7.88 7.72
N ARG A 238 -11.66 7.24 6.69
CA ARG A 238 -10.28 7.42 6.26
C ARG A 238 -10.18 8.31 5.02
N ARG A 239 -11.16 8.25 4.12
CA ARG A 239 -11.14 8.96 2.83
C ARG A 239 -12.51 9.50 2.46
N ASP A 240 -12.61 10.81 2.27
CA ASP A 240 -13.87 11.43 1.87
C ASP A 240 -14.28 11.06 0.44
N GLY A 241 -15.58 11.05 0.19
CA GLY A 241 -16.15 10.83 -1.14
C GLY A 241 -16.18 9.36 -1.56
N VAL A 242 -15.78 8.44 -0.68
CA VAL A 242 -15.81 6.99 -0.94
C VAL A 242 -17.23 6.46 -0.98
N VAL A 243 -18.12 6.93 -0.09
CA VAL A 243 -19.50 6.41 0.00
C VAL A 243 -20.29 6.61 -1.29
N PRO A 244 -20.32 7.79 -1.92
CA PRO A 244 -20.98 7.97 -3.22
C PRO A 244 -20.48 6.99 -4.28
N VAL A 245 -19.17 6.76 -4.37
CA VAL A 245 -18.59 5.81 -5.33
C VAL A 245 -18.99 4.39 -4.99
N ALA A 246 -18.94 4.00 -3.72
CA ALA A 246 -19.36 2.67 -3.27
C ALA A 246 -20.82 2.40 -3.64
N TRP A 247 -21.71 3.39 -3.50
CA TRP A 247 -23.10 3.31 -3.95
C TRP A 247 -23.22 3.19 -5.47
N VAL A 248 -22.52 4.03 -6.25
CA VAL A 248 -22.55 3.97 -7.71
C VAL A 248 -22.09 2.60 -8.22
N VAL A 249 -20.98 2.08 -7.68
CA VAL A 249 -20.46 0.75 -8.05
C VAL A 249 -21.41 -0.36 -7.61
N ALA A 250 -21.95 -0.29 -6.38
CA ALA A 250 -22.91 -1.27 -5.87
C ALA A 250 -24.21 -1.30 -6.71
N LEU A 251 -24.75 -0.14 -7.09
CA LEU A 251 -25.91 -0.04 -7.97
C LEU A 251 -25.59 -0.55 -9.38
N GLY A 252 -24.40 -0.27 -9.90
CA GLY A 252 -23.92 -0.82 -11.17
C GLY A 252 -23.83 -2.35 -11.16
N VAL A 253 -23.33 -2.93 -10.06
CA VAL A 253 -23.28 -4.39 -9.86
C VAL A 253 -24.69 -4.99 -9.78
N LEU A 254 -25.61 -4.36 -9.03
CA LEU A 254 -27.01 -4.79 -8.96
C LEU A 254 -27.70 -4.74 -10.32
N ALA A 255 -27.53 -3.65 -11.07
CA ALA A 255 -28.05 -3.52 -12.42
C ALA A 255 -27.46 -4.58 -13.36
N GLY A 256 -26.15 -4.84 -13.22
CA GLY A 256 -25.46 -5.91 -13.94
C GLY A 256 -26.05 -7.29 -13.67
N PHE A 257 -26.28 -7.65 -12.40
CA PHE A 257 -26.94 -8.91 -12.05
C PHE A 257 -28.41 -8.95 -12.47
N GLY A 258 -29.12 -7.81 -12.43
CA GLY A 258 -30.46 -7.66 -13.01
C GLY A 258 -30.48 -7.97 -14.51
N PHE A 259 -29.49 -7.50 -15.25
CA PHE A 259 -29.31 -7.82 -16.67
C PHE A 259 -28.98 -9.30 -16.90
N VAL A 260 -28.19 -9.92 -16.02
CA VAL A 260 -27.91 -11.36 -16.06
C VAL A 260 -29.20 -12.16 -15.91
N ILE A 261 -30.15 -11.77 -15.07
CA ILE A 261 -31.38 -12.57 -14.82
C ILE A 261 -32.53 -12.31 -15.80
N LYS A 262 -32.59 -11.13 -16.44
CA LYS A 262 -33.79 -10.63 -17.16
C LYS A 262 -34.34 -11.58 -18.23
N ASP A 263 -33.48 -12.27 -18.98
CA ASP A 263 -33.93 -13.20 -20.05
C ASP A 263 -33.11 -14.49 -20.11
N SER A 264 -32.48 -14.90 -19.01
CA SER A 264 -31.79 -16.19 -18.97
C SER A 264 -32.76 -17.34 -18.75
N ALA A 265 -32.94 -18.18 -19.78
CA ALA A 265 -33.74 -19.40 -19.78
C ALA A 265 -32.98 -20.62 -19.22
N GLY A 266 -31.64 -20.58 -19.23
CA GLY A 266 -30.78 -21.72 -18.87
C GLY A 266 -29.47 -21.38 -18.16
N ALA A 267 -28.78 -22.42 -17.67
CA ALA A 267 -27.47 -22.31 -17.01
C ALA A 267 -26.38 -21.71 -17.90
N PRO A 268 -26.21 -22.17 -19.16
CA PRO A 268 -25.18 -21.62 -20.04
C PRO A 268 -25.40 -20.14 -20.34
N GLU A 269 -26.65 -19.69 -20.46
CA GLU A 269 -26.97 -18.29 -20.70
C GLU A 269 -26.63 -17.40 -19.49
N VAL A 270 -26.91 -17.86 -18.26
CA VAL A 270 -26.50 -17.14 -17.04
C VAL A 270 -24.99 -17.03 -16.99
N ALA A 271 -24.27 -18.13 -17.24
CA ALA A 271 -22.81 -18.12 -17.26
C ALA A 271 -22.24 -17.17 -18.33
N GLU A 272 -22.78 -17.19 -19.55
CA GLU A 272 -22.38 -16.27 -20.61
C GLU A 272 -22.62 -14.81 -20.22
N ARG A 273 -23.78 -14.48 -19.64
CA ARG A 273 -24.07 -13.11 -19.19
C ARG A 273 -23.19 -12.69 -18.02
N ILE A 274 -22.85 -13.58 -17.09
CA ILE A 274 -21.87 -13.31 -16.01
C ILE A 274 -20.50 -12.99 -16.61
N VAL A 275 -20.05 -13.75 -17.62
CA VAL A 275 -18.78 -13.47 -18.33
C VAL A 275 -18.84 -12.09 -18.99
N ARG A 276 -19.93 -11.75 -19.69
CA ARG A 276 -20.10 -10.41 -20.27
C ARG A 276 -20.06 -9.30 -19.23
N LEU A 277 -20.73 -9.48 -18.09
CA LEU A 277 -20.68 -8.51 -16.98
C LEU A 277 -19.25 -8.34 -16.44
N PHE A 278 -18.52 -9.46 -16.30
CA PHE A 278 -17.12 -9.45 -15.90
C PHE A 278 -16.26 -8.67 -16.92
N GLU A 279 -16.47 -8.87 -18.21
CA GLU A 279 -15.77 -8.13 -19.29
C GLU A 279 -16.00 -6.62 -19.20
N TRP A 280 -17.24 -6.16 -18.97
CA TRP A 280 -17.56 -4.73 -18.82
C TRP A 280 -16.88 -4.11 -17.60
N LEU A 281 -16.93 -4.78 -16.46
CA LEU A 281 -16.26 -4.33 -15.23
C LEU A 281 -14.74 -4.31 -15.42
N PHE A 282 -14.19 -5.26 -16.16
CA PHE A 282 -12.78 -5.36 -16.42
C PHE A 282 -12.32 -4.24 -17.38
N LEU A 283 -13.09 -3.94 -18.43
CA LEU A 283 -12.85 -2.79 -19.28
C LEU A 283 -12.88 -1.49 -18.47
N SER A 284 -13.84 -1.35 -17.56
CA SER A 284 -13.94 -0.18 -16.66
C SER A 284 -12.71 -0.06 -15.76
N MET A 285 -12.19 -1.18 -15.26
CA MET A 285 -10.93 -1.24 -14.52
C MET A 285 -9.74 -0.79 -15.37
N ALA A 286 -9.62 -1.29 -16.60
CA ALA A 286 -8.53 -0.93 -17.51
C ALA A 286 -8.56 0.58 -17.83
N LEU A 287 -9.74 1.14 -18.11
CA LEU A 287 -9.93 2.58 -18.32
C LEU A 287 -9.54 3.38 -17.07
N THR A 288 -9.89 2.90 -15.88
CA THR A 288 -9.51 3.54 -14.62
C THR A 288 -7.99 3.56 -14.44
N TRP A 289 -7.29 2.47 -14.74
CA TRP A 289 -5.83 2.44 -14.73
C TRP A 289 -5.21 3.40 -15.76
N MET A 290 -5.80 3.50 -16.95
CA MET A 290 -5.36 4.49 -17.93
C MET A 290 -5.50 5.92 -17.39
N VAL A 291 -6.61 6.23 -16.70
CA VAL A 291 -6.78 7.51 -16.02
C VAL A 291 -5.69 7.73 -14.97
N VAL A 292 -5.39 6.73 -14.13
CA VAL A 292 -4.30 6.80 -13.13
C VAL A 292 -2.96 7.13 -13.79
N ILE A 293 -2.59 6.41 -14.84
CA ILE A 293 -1.28 6.52 -15.50
C ILE A 293 -1.16 7.82 -16.30
N VAL A 294 -2.18 8.20 -17.08
CA VAL A 294 -2.17 9.45 -17.85
C VAL A 294 -2.11 10.65 -16.92
N SER A 295 -2.92 10.66 -15.86
CA SER A 295 -2.93 11.76 -14.89
C SER A 295 -1.62 11.81 -14.07
N ALA A 296 -1.06 10.65 -13.69
CA ALA A 296 0.27 10.58 -13.07
C ALA A 296 1.35 11.14 -14.00
N GLY A 297 1.38 10.71 -15.26
CA GLY A 297 2.36 11.18 -16.25
C GLY A 297 2.25 12.67 -16.54
N PHE A 298 1.03 13.18 -16.69
CA PHE A 298 0.79 14.61 -16.85
C PHE A 298 1.24 15.39 -15.60
N SER A 299 0.93 14.90 -14.40
CA SER A 299 1.43 15.51 -13.17
C SER A 299 2.96 15.49 -13.10
N GLY A 300 3.62 14.41 -13.50
CA GLY A 300 5.08 14.29 -13.54
C GLY A 300 5.74 15.27 -14.54
N ALA A 301 5.13 15.47 -15.71
CA ALA A 301 5.60 16.44 -16.70
C ALA A 301 5.48 17.89 -16.19
N LEU A 302 4.35 18.24 -15.57
CA LEU A 302 4.16 19.55 -14.94
C LEU A 302 5.14 19.75 -13.78
N LEU A 303 5.39 18.70 -13.02
CA LEU A 303 6.32 18.72 -11.90
C LEU A 303 7.76 18.93 -12.32
N TRP A 304 8.19 18.27 -13.39
CA TRP A 304 9.51 18.45 -13.98
C TRP A 304 9.73 19.90 -14.39
N ARG A 305 8.71 20.51 -15.02
CA ARG A 305 8.71 21.93 -15.38
C ARG A 305 8.81 22.83 -14.15
N LEU A 306 7.90 22.65 -13.18
CA LEU A 306 7.88 23.43 -11.93
C LEU A 306 9.20 23.32 -11.16
N GLY A 307 9.79 22.13 -11.06
CA GLY A 307 11.04 21.91 -10.36
C GLY A 307 12.27 22.49 -11.07
N ARG A 308 12.18 22.77 -12.38
CA ARG A 308 13.23 23.49 -13.13
C ARG A 308 13.16 24.99 -12.89
N GLU A 309 11.94 25.52 -12.80
CA GLU A 309 11.69 26.94 -12.52
C GLU A 309 11.90 27.29 -11.04
N ARG A 310 11.67 26.33 -10.13
CA ARG A 310 11.64 26.54 -8.68
C ARG A 310 12.36 25.42 -7.91
N PRO A 311 13.62 25.62 -7.48
CA PRO A 311 14.41 24.60 -6.78
C PRO A 311 13.79 24.18 -5.44
N GLU A 312 13.04 25.05 -4.76
CA GLU A 312 12.31 24.76 -3.52
C GLU A 312 11.19 23.74 -3.74
N VAL A 313 10.51 23.79 -4.88
CA VAL A 313 9.46 22.84 -5.26
C VAL A 313 10.06 21.47 -5.60
N LYS A 314 11.31 21.41 -6.07
CA LYS A 314 11.99 20.17 -6.50
C LYS A 314 12.04 19.09 -5.39
N ARG A 315 12.10 19.48 -4.12
CA ARG A 315 12.11 18.55 -2.97
C ARG A 315 10.72 17.97 -2.72
N ALA A 316 9.72 18.83 -2.53
CA ALA A 316 8.32 18.43 -2.39
C ALA A 316 7.83 17.59 -3.58
N ALA A 317 8.26 17.97 -4.78
CA ALA A 317 8.03 17.25 -6.01
C ALA A 317 8.53 15.81 -5.96
N TRP A 318 9.77 15.63 -5.52
CA TRP A 318 10.34 14.30 -5.41
C TRP A 318 9.56 13.43 -4.42
N THR A 319 9.14 13.98 -3.27
CA THR A 319 8.26 13.28 -2.32
C THR A 319 6.94 12.85 -2.97
N ALA A 320 6.28 13.78 -3.68
CA ALA A 320 5.01 13.52 -4.35
C ALA A 320 5.13 12.44 -5.43
N ALA A 321 6.18 12.49 -6.26
CA ALA A 321 6.42 11.48 -7.29
C ALA A 321 6.78 10.11 -6.68
N THR A 322 7.61 10.09 -5.65
CA THR A 322 8.03 8.86 -4.96
C THR A 322 6.86 8.15 -4.32
N THR A 323 6.08 8.88 -3.51
CA THR A 323 4.92 8.33 -2.81
C THR A 323 3.84 7.84 -3.79
N LEU A 324 3.58 8.57 -4.88
CA LEU A 324 2.66 8.12 -5.93
C LEU A 324 3.17 6.85 -6.63
N THR A 325 4.46 6.79 -6.99
CA THR A 325 5.06 5.61 -7.66
C THR A 325 4.96 4.37 -6.79
N ILE A 326 5.38 4.48 -5.53
CA ILE A 326 5.27 3.39 -4.55
C ILE A 326 3.81 2.95 -4.43
N SER A 327 2.88 3.92 -4.36
CA SER A 327 1.47 3.59 -4.21
C SER A 327 0.90 2.85 -5.42
N ILE A 328 1.21 3.31 -6.64
CA ILE A 328 0.83 2.62 -7.89
C ILE A 328 1.38 1.20 -7.89
N ALA A 329 2.67 1.05 -7.60
CA ALA A 329 3.33 -0.25 -7.62
C ALA A 329 2.75 -1.22 -6.58
N THR A 330 2.51 -0.76 -5.34
CA THR A 330 1.95 -1.59 -4.26
C THR A 330 0.50 -1.97 -4.53
N VAL A 331 -0.36 -1.06 -5.02
CA VAL A 331 -1.74 -1.41 -5.41
C VAL A 331 -1.76 -2.41 -6.56
N SER A 332 -0.89 -2.22 -7.56
CA SER A 332 -0.75 -3.18 -8.68
C SER A 332 -0.35 -4.56 -8.17
N LEU A 333 0.67 -4.65 -7.30
CA LEU A 333 1.09 -5.91 -6.69
C LEU A 333 -0.04 -6.56 -5.89
N ALA A 334 -0.77 -5.79 -5.08
CA ALA A 334 -1.90 -6.31 -4.29
C ALA A 334 -3.01 -6.84 -5.20
N ALA A 335 -3.32 -6.15 -6.30
CA ALA A 335 -4.29 -6.61 -7.28
C ALA A 335 -3.84 -7.92 -7.94
N ILE A 336 -2.57 -8.06 -8.31
CA ILE A 336 -2.03 -9.31 -8.86
C ILE A 336 -2.22 -10.45 -7.87
N ILE A 337 -1.75 -10.27 -6.63
CA ILE A 337 -1.83 -11.32 -5.61
C ILE A 337 -3.28 -11.75 -5.42
N LEU A 338 -4.21 -10.79 -5.37
CA LEU A 338 -5.65 -11.05 -5.27
C LEU A 338 -6.17 -11.89 -6.45
N TRP A 339 -5.90 -11.46 -7.68
CA TRP A 339 -6.40 -12.13 -8.89
C TRP A 339 -5.75 -13.49 -9.12
N SER A 340 -4.45 -13.60 -8.86
CA SER A 340 -3.69 -14.85 -8.84
C SER A 340 -4.28 -15.85 -7.84
N ALA A 341 -4.61 -15.42 -6.62
CA ALA A 341 -5.25 -16.25 -5.62
C ALA A 341 -6.67 -16.68 -6.06
N LEU A 342 -7.44 -15.77 -6.64
CA LEU A 342 -8.79 -16.09 -7.10
C LEU A 342 -8.79 -17.07 -8.28
N LEU A 343 -7.88 -16.91 -9.23
CA LEU A 343 -7.71 -17.84 -10.36
C LEU A 343 -7.29 -19.22 -9.86
N ALA A 344 -6.40 -19.28 -8.89
CA ALA A 344 -5.98 -20.52 -8.23
C ALA A 344 -7.13 -21.24 -7.53
N ILE A 345 -7.96 -20.50 -6.79
CA ILE A 345 -9.12 -21.06 -6.08
C ILE A 345 -10.14 -21.56 -7.10
N THR A 346 -10.46 -20.76 -8.12
CA THR A 346 -11.47 -21.11 -9.13
C THR A 346 -11.04 -22.33 -9.96
N THR A 347 -9.77 -22.40 -10.40
CA THR A 347 -9.24 -23.56 -11.14
C THR A 347 -9.22 -24.85 -10.32
N ARG A 348 -9.03 -24.77 -8.99
CA ARG A 348 -9.10 -25.95 -8.11
C ARG A 348 -10.52 -26.34 -7.72
N ALA A 349 -11.40 -25.36 -7.58
CA ALA A 349 -12.79 -25.58 -7.17
C ALA A 349 -13.65 -26.10 -8.33
N LEU A 350 -13.28 -25.82 -9.59
CA LEU A 350 -13.96 -26.34 -10.76
C LEU A 350 -13.65 -27.84 -10.92
N PRO A 351 -14.66 -28.73 -10.83
CA PRO A 351 -14.45 -30.15 -11.04
C PRO A 351 -13.94 -30.42 -12.46
N SER A 352 -13.08 -31.44 -12.61
CA SER A 352 -12.56 -31.86 -13.92
C SER A 352 -13.66 -32.16 -14.95
N TRP A 353 -14.83 -32.63 -14.50
CA TRP A 353 -15.97 -32.93 -15.38
C TRP A 353 -16.61 -31.68 -16.01
N ALA A 354 -16.58 -30.53 -15.31
CA ALA A 354 -17.12 -29.28 -15.86
C ALA A 354 -16.26 -28.78 -17.04
N MET A 355 -14.95 -29.04 -16.98
CA MET A 355 -14.02 -28.75 -18.08
C MET A 355 -14.26 -29.68 -19.28
N SER A 356 -14.59 -30.96 -19.03
CA SER A 356 -14.90 -31.89 -20.13
C SER A 356 -16.24 -31.59 -20.81
N GLU A 357 -17.28 -31.18 -20.07
CA GLU A 357 -18.58 -30.81 -20.68
C GLU A 357 -18.51 -29.53 -21.51
N LEU A 358 -17.74 -28.53 -21.06
CA LEU A 358 -17.47 -27.32 -21.83
C LEU A 358 -16.75 -27.61 -23.15
N GLY A 359 -15.91 -28.64 -23.19
CA GLY A 359 -15.27 -29.12 -24.42
C GLY A 359 -16.20 -29.94 -25.32
N ALA A 360 -17.02 -30.82 -24.73
CA ALA A 360 -17.91 -31.72 -25.45
C ALA A 360 -19.11 -31.02 -26.11
N GLY A 361 -19.72 -30.04 -25.42
CA GLY A 361 -20.87 -29.29 -25.94
C GLY A 361 -20.55 -28.42 -27.17
N ALA A 362 -19.28 -28.05 -27.37
CA ALA A 362 -18.84 -27.33 -28.56
C ALA A 362 -18.77 -28.21 -29.82
N MET A 363 -18.67 -29.53 -29.68
CA MET A 363 -18.64 -30.48 -30.81
C MET A 363 -20.01 -31.04 -31.18
N GLN A 364 -21.04 -30.86 -30.35
CA GLN A 364 -22.33 -31.53 -30.53
C GLN A 364 -23.46 -30.61 -31.05
N GLY A 365 -23.14 -29.36 -31.41
CA GLY A 365 -24.11 -28.31 -31.75
C GLY A 365 -24.65 -28.27 -33.18
N ASP A 366 -24.08 -29.02 -34.13
CA ASP A 366 -24.63 -29.12 -35.48
C ASP A 366 -25.35 -30.45 -35.67
N SER A 367 -26.62 -30.46 -35.28
CA SER A 367 -27.57 -31.43 -35.81
C SER A 367 -27.69 -31.19 -37.32
N LEU A 368 -26.93 -31.96 -38.09
CA LEU A 368 -27.13 -32.12 -39.52
C LEU A 368 -28.63 -32.38 -39.79
N PRO A 369 -29.25 -31.70 -40.77
CA PRO A 369 -30.65 -31.88 -41.08
C PRO A 369 -30.92 -33.35 -41.44
N SER A 370 -31.99 -33.89 -40.88
CA SER A 370 -32.44 -35.29 -40.91
C SER A 370 -32.89 -35.76 -42.30
N GLY A 371 -32.01 -35.63 -43.30
CA GLY A 371 -32.26 -36.03 -44.69
C GLY A 371 -31.01 -36.38 -45.49
N SER A 372 -29.79 -36.15 -44.99
CA SER A 372 -28.59 -36.64 -45.68
C SER A 372 -28.25 -38.04 -45.19
N ARG A 373 -28.19 -39.00 -46.13
CA ARG A 373 -27.60 -40.33 -45.93
C ARG A 373 -26.31 -40.19 -45.13
N ARG A 374 -26.20 -41.03 -44.10
CA ARG A 374 -25.02 -41.32 -43.31
C ARG A 374 -23.83 -41.55 -44.26
N THR A 375 -23.06 -40.51 -44.55
CA THR A 375 -21.70 -40.64 -45.07
C THR A 375 -20.81 -40.61 -43.86
N ASP A 376 -20.20 -41.74 -43.57
CA ASP A 376 -19.27 -41.94 -42.48
C ASP A 376 -18.19 -40.84 -42.51
N ASN A 377 -17.90 -40.26 -41.34
CA ASN A 377 -16.80 -39.33 -41.11
C ASN A 377 -15.45 -40.05 -41.32
N THR A 378 -15.11 -40.34 -42.57
CA THR A 378 -13.82 -40.87 -42.99
C THR A 378 -13.14 -39.83 -43.86
N ILE A 379 -12.04 -39.26 -43.36
CA ILE A 379 -11.16 -38.44 -44.19
C ILE A 379 -10.29 -39.41 -44.99
N LEU A 380 -10.49 -39.45 -46.30
CA LEU A 380 -9.68 -40.22 -47.24
C LEU A 380 -8.36 -39.47 -47.46
N LEU A 381 -7.26 -39.99 -46.93
CA LEU A 381 -5.92 -39.51 -47.28
C LEU A 381 -5.36 -40.42 -48.39
N PRO A 382 -4.91 -39.85 -49.52
CA PRO A 382 -4.35 -40.64 -50.61
C PRO A 382 -3.00 -41.23 -50.17
N THR A 383 -2.81 -42.53 -50.37
CA THR A 383 -1.49 -43.15 -50.27
C THR A 383 -0.73 -42.96 -51.59
N PRO A 384 0.62 -43.06 -51.59
CA PRO A 384 1.44 -42.78 -52.76
C PRO A 384 1.17 -43.67 -53.99
N ASP A 385 0.45 -44.77 -53.81
CA ASP A 385 0.06 -45.72 -54.85
C ASP A 385 -1.34 -45.46 -55.44
N GLY A 386 -2.02 -44.38 -55.05
CA GLY A 386 -3.32 -43.99 -55.60
C GLY A 386 -4.51 -44.75 -55.02
N SER A 387 -4.30 -45.54 -53.98
CA SER A 387 -5.40 -46.13 -53.20
C SER A 387 -5.77 -45.25 -51.99
N TYR A 388 -6.96 -45.49 -51.42
CA TYR A 388 -7.44 -44.77 -50.23
C TYR A 388 -7.58 -45.73 -49.06
N ALA A 389 -6.95 -45.42 -47.92
CA ALA A 389 -7.05 -46.21 -46.69
C ALA A 389 -7.98 -45.53 -45.66
N TYR A 390 -8.83 -46.34 -45.02
CA TYR A 390 -9.77 -45.89 -43.98
C TYR A 390 -9.07 -45.85 -42.61
N HIS A 391 -8.99 -44.67 -41.98
CA HIS A 391 -8.57 -44.56 -40.59
C HIS A 391 -9.65 -43.89 -39.73
N SER A 392 -10.15 -44.61 -38.72
CA SER A 392 -10.96 -44.07 -37.63
C SER A 392 -10.05 -43.27 -36.69
N LEU A 393 -10.38 -42.00 -36.44
CA LEU A 393 -9.59 -41.09 -35.59
C LEU A 393 -9.73 -41.33 -34.07
N VAL A 394 -10.56 -42.28 -33.66
CA VAL A 394 -10.88 -42.50 -32.24
C VAL A 394 -9.82 -43.27 -31.44
N PRO A 395 -8.98 -44.19 -32.00
CA PRO A 395 -7.98 -44.90 -31.18
C PRO A 395 -6.69 -44.10 -30.89
N LEU A 396 -6.45 -42.95 -31.52
CA LEU A 396 -5.15 -42.25 -31.45
C LEU A 396 -4.92 -41.44 -30.17
N ILE A 397 -5.99 -41.10 -29.44
CA ILE A 397 -5.89 -40.38 -28.15
C ILE A 397 -5.67 -41.36 -26.98
N THR A 398 -6.07 -42.62 -27.12
CA THR A 398 -5.94 -43.64 -26.06
C THR A 398 -4.62 -44.40 -26.10
N LEU A 399 -3.91 -44.41 -27.23
CA LEU A 399 -2.60 -45.08 -27.37
C LEU A 399 -1.40 -44.24 -26.92
N ALA A 400 -1.59 -42.98 -26.53
CA ALA A 400 -0.50 -42.10 -26.09
C ALA A 400 -0.11 -42.26 -24.60
N ARG A 401 -0.65 -43.26 -23.90
CA ARG A 401 -0.46 -43.44 -22.45
C ARG A 401 0.29 -44.71 -22.04
N ASP A 402 0.63 -45.60 -22.97
CA ASP A 402 1.39 -46.82 -22.65
C ASP A 402 2.65 -46.99 -23.52
N ASP A 403 3.77 -47.05 -22.80
CA ASP A 403 5.08 -47.67 -23.04
C ASP A 403 6.04 -47.28 -24.18
N SER A 404 7.22 -46.82 -23.70
CA SER A 404 8.57 -47.20 -24.12
C SER A 404 8.81 -47.58 -25.58
N ASN A 405 9.05 -46.58 -26.46
CA ASN A 405 10.06 -46.69 -27.52
C ASN A 405 10.32 -45.31 -28.17
N SER A 406 11.34 -44.62 -27.67
CA SER A 406 11.78 -43.30 -28.13
C SER A 406 12.83 -43.43 -29.25
N ALA A 407 12.41 -43.24 -30.51
CA ALA A 407 13.29 -42.72 -31.57
C ALA A 407 12.54 -42.34 -32.85
N ARG A 408 11.43 -43.02 -33.22
CA ARG A 408 10.70 -42.74 -34.48
C ARG A 408 9.43 -41.91 -34.34
N ALA A 409 8.93 -41.69 -33.12
CA ALA A 409 7.70 -40.92 -32.88
C ALA A 409 7.87 -39.40 -33.09
N GLY A 410 9.08 -38.85 -32.90
CA GLY A 410 9.31 -37.39 -32.87
C GLY A 410 9.10 -36.66 -34.20
N VAL A 411 9.29 -37.33 -35.35
CA VAL A 411 9.15 -36.69 -36.68
C VAL A 411 7.70 -36.72 -37.18
N ALA A 412 6.93 -37.76 -36.82
CA ALA A 412 5.50 -37.84 -37.13
C ALA A 412 4.66 -36.95 -36.20
N GLN A 413 5.09 -36.76 -34.94
CA GLN A 413 4.39 -35.87 -34.01
C GLN A 413 4.49 -34.39 -34.41
N SER A 414 5.64 -33.93 -34.91
CA SER A 414 5.80 -32.51 -35.29
C SER A 414 5.04 -32.15 -36.56
N SER A 415 4.91 -33.08 -37.52
CA SER A 415 4.14 -32.87 -38.75
C SER A 415 2.63 -32.91 -38.49
N VAL A 416 2.16 -33.80 -37.61
CA VAL A 416 0.73 -33.89 -37.24
C VAL A 416 0.31 -32.73 -36.33
N ILE A 417 1.15 -32.30 -35.38
CA ILE A 417 0.87 -31.11 -34.55
C ILE A 417 0.90 -29.85 -35.42
N SER A 418 1.86 -29.70 -36.34
CA SER A 418 1.89 -28.54 -37.25
C SER A 418 0.80 -28.55 -38.33
N ALA A 419 0.23 -29.72 -38.66
CA ALA A 419 -0.94 -29.85 -39.52
C ALA A 419 -2.24 -29.57 -38.76
N ALA A 420 -2.34 -30.01 -37.50
CA ALA A 420 -3.47 -29.71 -36.61
C ALA A 420 -3.49 -28.23 -36.19
N GLU A 421 -2.34 -27.61 -35.94
CA GLU A 421 -2.21 -26.17 -35.70
C GLU A 421 -2.51 -25.34 -36.96
N ARG A 422 -2.13 -25.81 -38.15
CA ARG A 422 -2.54 -25.19 -39.42
C ARG A 422 -4.05 -25.32 -39.66
N ALA A 423 -4.64 -26.50 -39.40
CA ALA A 423 -6.08 -26.72 -39.50
C ALA A 423 -6.90 -25.98 -38.41
N ALA A 424 -6.31 -25.67 -37.26
CA ALA A 424 -6.94 -24.86 -36.21
C ALA A 424 -6.73 -23.35 -36.41
N SER A 425 -5.65 -22.95 -37.09
CA SER A 425 -5.37 -21.58 -37.53
C SER A 425 -6.25 -21.19 -38.73
N ASP A 426 -6.51 -22.12 -39.63
CA ASP A 426 -7.46 -21.98 -40.72
C ASP A 426 -8.86 -22.25 -40.17
N GLN A 427 -9.44 -21.22 -39.53
CA GLN A 427 -10.88 -21.15 -39.31
C GLN A 427 -11.59 -21.56 -40.60
N VAL A 428 -12.25 -22.71 -40.55
CA VAL A 428 -13.12 -23.22 -41.60
C VAL A 428 -14.22 -22.18 -41.88
N CYS A 429 -13.97 -21.30 -42.84
CA CYS A 429 -15.04 -20.67 -43.60
C CYS A 429 -15.49 -21.76 -44.58
N PHE A 430 -16.57 -22.47 -44.26
CA PHE A 430 -17.31 -23.22 -45.26
C PHE A 430 -17.89 -22.19 -46.25
N ALA A 431 -17.12 -21.86 -47.28
CA ALA A 431 -17.67 -21.31 -48.50
C ALA A 431 -18.51 -22.42 -49.10
N ARG A 432 -19.83 -22.32 -48.94
CA ARG A 432 -20.77 -23.12 -49.70
C ARG A 432 -20.61 -22.66 -51.15
N THR A 433 -19.82 -23.36 -51.94
CA THR A 433 -19.83 -23.23 -53.40
C THR A 433 -21.15 -23.82 -53.89
N SER A 434 -22.23 -23.05 -53.73
CA SER A 434 -23.44 -23.25 -54.51
C SER A 434 -23.12 -22.73 -55.91
N GLU A 435 -22.98 -23.63 -56.86
CA GLU A 435 -22.60 -23.35 -58.24
C GLU A 435 -23.69 -22.60 -59.03
N ASN A 436 -24.78 -22.13 -58.39
CA ASN A 436 -25.97 -21.65 -59.10
C ASN A 436 -26.67 -20.39 -58.54
N ASP A 437 -26.09 -19.63 -57.62
CA ASP A 437 -26.69 -18.36 -57.19
C ASP A 437 -25.92 -17.13 -57.69
N LYS A 438 -26.57 -16.35 -58.56
CA LYS A 438 -26.08 -15.09 -59.13
C LYS A 438 -26.24 -13.89 -58.18
N ASP A 439 -26.04 -14.09 -56.87
CA ASP A 439 -26.08 -12.98 -55.91
C ASP A 439 -24.82 -12.97 -55.02
N PRO A 440 -23.95 -11.94 -55.15
CA PRO A 440 -22.73 -11.84 -54.36
C PRO A 440 -23.06 -11.28 -52.98
N THR A 441 -23.78 -12.02 -52.15
CA THR A 441 -23.71 -11.79 -50.71
C THR A 441 -22.38 -12.29 -50.20
N TYR A 442 -21.38 -11.39 -50.17
CA TYR A 442 -20.15 -11.54 -49.39
C TYR A 442 -20.55 -11.75 -47.92
N GLY A 443 -20.71 -13.02 -47.54
CA GLY A 443 -20.95 -13.45 -46.18
C GLY A 443 -19.78 -13.02 -45.31
N ARG A 444 -20.05 -12.13 -44.36
CA ARG A 444 -19.12 -11.64 -43.33
C ARG A 444 -18.50 -12.82 -42.56
N CYS A 445 -17.38 -13.36 -43.05
CA CYS A 445 -16.49 -14.24 -42.30
C CYS A 445 -15.48 -13.41 -41.46
N LEU A 446 -15.90 -12.23 -40.98
CA LEU A 446 -15.24 -11.45 -39.93
C LEU A 446 -16.02 -11.59 -38.63
N ARG A 447 -16.32 -12.83 -38.23
CA ARG A 447 -16.47 -13.15 -36.80
C ARG A 447 -15.08 -13.27 -36.22
N PHE A 448 -14.32 -12.17 -36.25
CA PHE A 448 -13.31 -11.91 -35.23
C PHE A 448 -14.09 -11.97 -33.91
N SER A 449 -14.08 -13.13 -33.27
CA SER A 449 -15.20 -13.51 -32.43
C SER A 449 -15.38 -12.47 -31.32
N GLN A 450 -16.61 -12.04 -31.08
CA GLN A 450 -16.92 -11.23 -29.90
C GLN A 450 -16.44 -11.91 -28.60
N ARG A 451 -16.07 -13.20 -28.63
CA ARG A 451 -15.46 -13.97 -27.54
C ARG A 451 -13.93 -13.84 -27.44
N SER A 452 -13.22 -13.43 -28.50
CA SER A 452 -11.75 -13.29 -28.51
C SER A 452 -11.30 -11.86 -28.23
N MET A 453 -12.10 -10.86 -28.60
CA MET A 453 -11.81 -9.45 -28.30
C MET A 453 -11.64 -9.18 -26.79
N PRO A 454 -12.48 -9.73 -25.88
CA PRO A 454 -12.35 -9.46 -24.45
C PRO A 454 -11.18 -10.21 -23.81
N ARG A 455 -10.93 -11.47 -24.21
CA ARG A 455 -9.72 -12.21 -23.81
C ARG A 455 -8.45 -11.52 -24.29
N PHE A 456 -8.50 -10.95 -25.50
CA PHE A 456 -7.41 -10.14 -26.06
C PHE A 456 -7.22 -8.84 -25.27
N MET A 457 -8.29 -8.09 -24.95
CA MET A 457 -8.20 -6.87 -24.13
C MET A 457 -7.78 -7.15 -22.68
N MET A 458 -8.19 -8.29 -22.11
CA MET A 458 -7.76 -8.78 -20.80
C MET A 458 -6.28 -9.10 -20.77
N SER A 459 -5.80 -9.89 -21.73
CA SER A 459 -4.37 -10.15 -21.85
C SER A 459 -3.60 -8.85 -22.12
N LEU A 460 -4.10 -7.95 -22.96
CA LEU A 460 -3.37 -6.76 -23.41
C LEU A 460 -3.24 -5.68 -22.33
N SER A 461 -4.28 -5.46 -21.52
CA SER A 461 -4.26 -4.44 -20.45
C SER A 461 -3.66 -4.95 -19.12
N ALA A 462 -3.88 -6.22 -18.78
CA ALA A 462 -3.37 -6.78 -17.52
C ALA A 462 -1.92 -7.27 -17.60
N SER A 463 -1.37 -7.56 -18.78
CA SER A 463 -0.01 -8.14 -18.87
C SER A 463 1.10 -7.10 -18.89
N LEU A 464 0.98 -6.09 -19.75
CA LEU A 464 2.15 -5.33 -20.16
C LEU A 464 2.44 -4.13 -19.27
N GLY A 465 1.43 -3.30 -18.99
CA GLY A 465 1.57 -2.25 -17.97
C GLY A 465 1.90 -2.83 -16.60
N LEU A 466 1.47 -4.06 -16.35
CA LEU A 466 1.78 -4.82 -15.16
C LEU A 466 3.24 -5.25 -15.09
N LEU A 467 3.78 -5.86 -16.15
CA LEU A 467 5.19 -6.24 -16.22
C LEU A 467 6.10 -5.01 -16.05
N VAL A 468 5.75 -3.90 -16.67
CA VAL A 468 6.44 -2.61 -16.51
C VAL A 468 6.39 -2.14 -15.05
N SER A 469 5.21 -2.20 -14.43
CA SER A 469 5.02 -1.80 -13.02
C SER A 469 5.75 -2.73 -12.05
N LEU A 470 5.77 -4.03 -12.31
CA LEU A 470 6.52 -5.02 -11.54
C LEU A 470 8.02 -4.86 -11.70
N GLY A 471 8.50 -4.57 -12.91
CA GLY A 471 9.91 -4.28 -13.17
C GLY A 471 10.35 -3.02 -12.42
N ALA A 472 9.53 -1.97 -12.43
CA ALA A 472 9.77 -0.76 -11.64
C ALA A 472 9.75 -1.02 -10.13
N LEU A 473 8.80 -1.83 -9.64
CA LEU A 473 8.75 -2.23 -8.23
C LEU A 473 9.98 -3.06 -7.84
N ALA A 474 10.36 -4.04 -8.66
CA ALA A 474 11.55 -4.86 -8.44
C ALA A 474 12.81 -3.99 -8.41
N LEU A 475 12.94 -3.03 -9.33
CA LEU A 475 14.03 -2.06 -9.33
C LEU A 475 14.07 -1.26 -8.02
N LEU A 476 12.93 -0.75 -7.56
CA LEU A 476 12.82 -0.02 -6.29
C LEU A 476 13.17 -0.89 -5.08
N LEU A 477 12.67 -2.13 -5.05
CA LEU A 477 12.94 -3.08 -3.97
C LEU A 477 14.42 -3.46 -3.92
N VAL A 478 15.04 -3.74 -5.07
CA VAL A 478 16.47 -4.05 -5.15
C VAL A 478 17.29 -2.83 -4.74
N ALA A 479 16.98 -1.64 -5.25
CA ALA A 479 17.68 -0.41 -4.88
C ALA A 479 17.55 -0.12 -3.38
N GLY A 480 16.35 -0.28 -2.82
CA GLY A 480 16.09 -0.12 -1.38
C GLY A 480 16.80 -1.16 -0.53
N LEU A 481 16.84 -2.42 -0.98
CA LEU A 481 17.53 -3.50 -0.27
C LEU A 481 19.04 -3.33 -0.30
N VAL A 482 19.63 -2.95 -1.44
CA VAL A 482 21.06 -2.64 -1.55
C VAL A 482 21.43 -1.46 -0.65
N LEU A 483 20.59 -0.41 -0.62
CA LEU A 483 20.76 0.73 0.29
C LEU A 483 20.73 0.30 1.75
N ALA A 484 19.68 -0.43 2.14
CA ALA A 484 19.41 -0.76 3.53
C ALA A 484 20.21 -1.96 4.05
N ALA A 485 20.76 -2.81 3.18
CA ALA A 485 21.37 -4.08 3.57
C ALA A 485 22.45 -3.93 4.65
N PRO A 486 23.44 -3.03 4.55
CA PRO A 486 24.45 -2.89 5.61
C PRO A 486 23.83 -2.46 6.95
N SER A 487 22.86 -1.55 6.94
CA SER A 487 22.16 -1.10 8.15
C SER A 487 21.29 -2.20 8.76
N VAL A 488 20.54 -2.94 7.94
CA VAL A 488 19.71 -4.07 8.39
C VAL A 488 20.57 -5.19 8.95
N LEU A 489 21.74 -5.46 8.36
CA LEU A 489 22.69 -6.43 8.92
C LEU A 489 23.18 -6.02 10.30
N ARG A 490 23.41 -4.71 10.53
CA ARG A 490 23.77 -4.16 11.85
C ARG A 490 22.60 -4.14 12.83
N GLU A 491 21.37 -4.02 12.33
CA GLU A 491 20.16 -4.17 13.16
C GLU A 491 20.02 -5.60 13.69
N ILE A 492 20.24 -6.61 12.82
CA ILE A 492 20.11 -8.02 13.17
C ILE A 492 21.30 -8.52 13.99
N LYS A 493 22.51 -8.06 13.67
CA LYS A 493 23.77 -8.44 14.33
C LYS A 493 24.49 -7.18 14.82
N PRO A 494 24.07 -6.61 15.96
CA PRO A 494 24.81 -5.53 16.59
C PRO A 494 26.22 -6.03 16.91
N THR A 495 27.24 -5.33 16.42
CA THR A 495 28.63 -5.65 16.74
C THR A 495 28.98 -5.08 18.10
N PHE A 496 29.16 -5.96 19.07
CA PHE A 496 29.66 -5.60 20.40
C PHE A 496 31.12 -5.18 20.30
N ARG A 497 31.44 -4.03 20.92
CA ARG A 497 32.78 -3.47 21.18
C ARG A 497 33.94 -4.23 20.52
N SER A 498 34.30 -3.86 19.30
CA SER A 498 35.72 -3.80 18.95
C SER A 498 36.07 -2.33 18.86
N VAL A 499 37.20 -1.95 19.43
CA VAL A 499 37.79 -0.60 19.39
C VAL A 499 37.96 -0.07 17.94
N SER A 500 37.70 -0.90 16.93
CA SER A 500 37.60 -0.56 15.51
C SER A 500 36.21 -0.13 15.02
N THR A 501 35.26 0.27 15.88
CA THR A 501 33.95 0.82 15.42
C THR A 501 34.12 2.11 14.63
N ALA A 502 35.23 2.83 14.82
CA ALA A 502 35.67 3.96 14.01
C ALA A 502 35.90 3.55 12.54
N ASP A 503 36.66 2.47 12.30
CA ASP A 503 37.05 2.01 10.96
C ASP A 503 35.86 1.62 10.08
N GLY A 504 34.76 1.15 10.68
CA GLY A 504 33.54 0.78 9.98
C GLY A 504 32.51 1.92 9.85
N SER A 505 32.64 2.99 10.63
CA SER A 505 31.61 4.03 10.73
C SER A 505 31.54 4.91 9.48
N VAL A 506 32.68 5.41 9.03
CA VAL A 506 32.75 6.30 7.86
C VAL A 506 32.26 5.60 6.58
N PRO A 507 32.73 4.38 6.23
CA PRO A 507 32.23 3.68 5.05
C PRO A 507 30.73 3.40 5.11
N LEU A 508 30.20 3.02 6.28
CA LEU A 508 28.77 2.74 6.47
C LEU A 508 27.91 4.00 6.30
N GLY A 509 28.34 5.12 6.87
CA GLY A 509 27.68 6.42 6.68
C GLY A 509 27.71 6.88 5.22
N MET A 510 28.87 6.78 4.57
CA MET A 510 29.00 7.16 3.15
C MET A 510 28.20 6.23 2.23
N TRP A 511 28.09 4.94 2.56
CA TRP A 511 27.23 3.99 1.85
C TRP A 511 25.78 4.45 1.88
N LEU A 512 25.24 4.77 3.07
CA LEU A 512 23.86 5.26 3.19
C LEU A 512 23.66 6.57 2.43
N THR A 513 24.55 7.56 2.59
CA THR A 513 24.46 8.84 1.86
C THR A 513 24.38 8.62 0.35
N THR A 514 25.25 7.76 -0.18
CA THR A 514 25.28 7.41 -1.61
C THR A 514 24.04 6.61 -2.00
N GLY A 515 23.62 5.68 -1.15
CA GLY A 515 22.40 4.89 -1.30
C GLY A 515 21.18 5.78 -1.45
N PHE A 516 20.95 6.76 -0.58
CA PHE A 516 19.79 7.66 -0.69
C PHE A 516 19.79 8.46 -2.00
N ARG A 517 20.97 8.89 -2.48
CA ARG A 517 21.10 9.55 -3.78
C ARG A 517 20.76 8.59 -4.93
N ALA A 518 21.26 7.36 -4.88
CA ALA A 518 20.96 6.33 -5.86
C ALA A 518 19.47 5.93 -5.85
N PHE A 519 18.87 5.79 -4.67
CA PHE A 519 17.45 5.47 -4.51
C PHE A 519 16.54 6.57 -5.08
N ARG A 520 16.93 7.84 -4.91
CA ARG A 520 16.26 8.97 -5.55
C ARG A 520 16.27 8.87 -7.08
N ILE A 521 17.42 8.51 -7.66
CA ILE A 521 17.54 8.28 -9.11
C ILE A 521 16.69 7.07 -9.53
N ALA A 522 16.79 5.96 -8.81
CA ALA A 522 16.00 4.74 -9.07
C ALA A 522 14.50 5.02 -9.05
N THR A 523 14.03 5.91 -8.17
CA THR A 523 12.62 6.30 -8.11
C THR A 523 12.18 7.11 -9.31
N ILE A 524 13.00 8.05 -9.78
CA ILE A 524 12.71 8.80 -11.00
C ILE A 524 12.67 7.85 -12.21
N LEU A 525 13.63 6.93 -12.30
CA LEU A 525 13.65 5.91 -13.35
C LEU A 525 12.42 5.00 -13.28
N ALA A 526 12.07 4.51 -12.09
CA ALA A 526 10.88 3.70 -11.86
C ALA A 526 9.60 4.44 -12.28
N PHE A 527 9.47 5.71 -11.94
CA PHE A 527 8.34 6.54 -12.36
C PHE A 527 8.27 6.69 -13.89
N ILE A 528 9.40 6.99 -14.53
CA ILE A 528 9.49 7.08 -16.01
C ILE A 528 9.10 5.74 -16.64
N VAL A 529 9.64 4.63 -16.13
CA VAL A 529 9.33 3.28 -16.62
C VAL A 529 7.84 2.99 -16.48
N VAL A 530 7.24 3.23 -15.31
CA VAL A 530 5.79 3.02 -15.08
C VAL A 530 4.95 3.85 -16.05
N VAL A 531 5.20 5.15 -16.13
CA VAL A 531 4.37 6.06 -16.93
C VAL A 531 4.62 5.85 -18.42
N VAL A 532 5.86 6.04 -18.88
CA VAL A 532 6.20 6.00 -20.30
C VAL A 532 6.09 4.58 -20.84
N GLY A 533 6.52 3.58 -20.07
CA GLY A 533 6.40 2.18 -20.46
C GLY A 533 4.95 1.77 -20.64
N THR A 534 4.07 2.10 -19.68
CA THR A 534 2.63 1.75 -19.77
C THR A 534 1.93 2.50 -20.91
N LEU A 535 2.23 3.79 -21.10
CA LEU A 535 1.64 4.57 -22.21
C LEU A 535 2.12 4.06 -23.57
N SER A 536 3.41 3.76 -23.72
CA SER A 536 3.99 3.25 -24.97
C SER A 536 3.40 1.88 -25.33
N VAL A 537 3.28 0.99 -24.35
CA VAL A 537 2.59 -0.29 -24.50
C VAL A 537 1.14 -0.09 -24.94
N SER A 538 0.42 0.82 -24.28
CA SER A 538 -1.01 1.03 -24.55
C SER A 538 -1.22 1.61 -25.95
N ALA A 539 -0.35 2.54 -26.36
CA ALA A 539 -0.34 3.10 -27.70
C ALA A 539 -0.01 2.03 -28.76
N LEU A 540 0.96 1.16 -28.51
CA LEU A 540 1.29 0.04 -29.39
C LEU A 540 0.12 -0.94 -29.51
N GLY A 541 -0.51 -1.31 -28.40
CA GLY A 541 -1.68 -2.17 -28.39
C GLY A 541 -2.87 -1.58 -29.15
N LEU A 542 -3.13 -0.28 -28.98
CA LEU A 542 -4.15 0.45 -29.75
C LEU A 542 -3.79 0.50 -31.24
N TRP A 543 -2.54 0.79 -31.59
CA TRP A 543 -2.07 0.82 -32.96
C TRP A 543 -2.25 -0.54 -33.66
N LEU A 544 -1.95 -1.64 -32.98
CA LEU A 544 -2.17 -3.01 -33.49
C LEU A 544 -3.64 -3.32 -33.70
N LEU A 545 -4.52 -2.85 -32.82
CA LEU A 545 -5.97 -2.97 -32.97
C LEU A 545 -6.49 -2.20 -34.18
N LEU A 546 -5.95 -1.01 -34.46
CA LEU A 546 -6.37 -0.15 -35.55
C LEU A 546 -5.80 -0.57 -36.91
N MET A 547 -4.70 -1.34 -36.94
CA MET A 547 -3.99 -1.74 -38.16
C MET A 547 -3.84 -3.26 -38.31
N PRO A 548 -4.95 -4.03 -38.36
CA PRO A 548 -4.87 -5.47 -38.56
C PRO A 548 -4.19 -5.81 -39.90
N GLY A 549 -3.13 -6.64 -39.85
CA GLY A 549 -2.46 -7.19 -41.03
C GLY A 549 -1.19 -6.49 -41.52
N ARG A 550 -0.72 -5.40 -40.87
CA ARG A 550 0.43 -4.62 -41.36
C ARG A 550 1.77 -4.83 -40.63
N ALA A 551 1.82 -5.62 -39.55
CA ALA A 551 3.07 -5.82 -38.79
C ALA A 551 3.18 -7.22 -38.18
N SER A 552 3.70 -8.18 -38.97
CA SER A 552 3.99 -9.55 -38.52
C SER A 552 4.96 -9.57 -37.32
N TRP A 553 5.96 -8.68 -37.32
CA TRP A 553 6.93 -8.56 -36.22
C TRP A 553 6.27 -8.08 -34.92
N ALA A 554 5.31 -7.15 -35.01
CA ALA A 554 4.64 -6.61 -33.83
C ALA A 554 3.64 -7.60 -33.23
N ALA A 555 2.99 -8.41 -34.08
CA ALA A 555 2.23 -9.57 -33.62
C ALA A 555 3.12 -10.60 -32.90
N ALA A 556 4.34 -10.84 -33.39
CA ALA A 556 5.30 -11.74 -32.75
C ALA A 556 5.78 -11.20 -31.38
N VAL A 557 6.14 -9.91 -31.31
CA VAL A 557 6.49 -9.24 -30.04
C VAL A 557 5.31 -9.31 -29.07
N PHE A 558 4.09 -9.07 -29.54
CA PHE A 558 2.89 -9.14 -28.72
C PHE A 558 2.61 -10.56 -28.20
N ALA A 559 2.76 -11.58 -29.05
CA ALA A 559 2.62 -12.98 -28.66
C ALA A 559 3.66 -13.39 -27.60
N TRP A 560 4.92 -12.95 -27.77
CA TRP A 560 5.98 -13.17 -26.79
C TRP A 560 5.67 -12.51 -25.44
N LEU A 561 5.24 -11.25 -25.45
CA LEU A 561 4.87 -10.50 -24.25
C LEU A 561 3.68 -11.15 -23.51
N ARG A 562 2.66 -11.55 -24.27
CA ARG A 562 1.51 -12.26 -23.73
C ARG A 562 1.92 -13.60 -23.09
N SER A 563 2.70 -14.41 -23.80
CA SER A 563 3.20 -15.69 -23.28
C SER A 563 4.00 -15.52 -21.99
N THR A 564 4.88 -14.51 -21.95
CA THR A 564 5.68 -14.19 -20.75
C THR A 564 4.79 -13.79 -19.57
N SER A 565 3.79 -12.94 -19.82
CA SER A 565 2.85 -12.55 -18.78
C SER A 565 1.96 -13.69 -18.32
N ASP A 566 1.49 -14.54 -19.22
CA ASP A 566 0.69 -15.71 -18.87
C ASP A 566 1.53 -16.66 -18.01
N ALA A 567 2.80 -16.89 -18.38
CA ALA A 567 3.74 -17.68 -17.60
C ALA A 567 4.04 -17.06 -16.21
N MET A 568 4.22 -15.74 -16.12
CA MET A 568 4.43 -15.07 -14.82
C MET A 568 3.16 -15.04 -13.97
N THR A 569 1.99 -14.80 -14.56
CA THR A 569 0.70 -14.78 -13.84
C THR A 569 0.36 -16.17 -13.35
N LEU A 570 0.61 -17.20 -14.16
CA LEU A 570 0.47 -18.59 -13.76
C LEU A 570 1.57 -18.99 -12.76
N GLY A 571 2.79 -18.48 -12.87
CA GLY A 571 3.89 -18.71 -11.94
C GLY A 571 3.62 -18.12 -10.56
N ILE A 572 3.26 -16.83 -10.50
CA ILE A 572 2.84 -16.15 -9.27
C ILE A 572 1.55 -16.77 -8.75
N GLY A 573 0.58 -17.02 -9.64
CA GLY A 573 -0.69 -17.68 -9.35
C GLY A 573 -0.51 -19.06 -8.74
N SER A 574 0.30 -19.91 -9.35
CA SER A 574 0.63 -21.24 -8.87
C SER A 574 1.49 -21.19 -7.61
N LEU A 575 2.40 -20.22 -7.46
CA LEU A 575 3.15 -20.03 -6.23
C LEU A 575 2.20 -19.65 -5.09
N VAL A 576 1.27 -18.71 -5.29
CA VAL A 576 0.20 -18.33 -4.35
C VAL A 576 -0.79 -19.49 -4.10
N ALA A 577 -1.12 -20.27 -5.12
CA ALA A 577 -2.01 -21.42 -5.06
C ALA A 577 -1.40 -22.59 -4.29
N ALA A 578 -0.22 -23.04 -4.71
CA ALA A 578 0.56 -24.08 -4.04
C ALA A 578 0.82 -23.65 -2.60
N SER A 579 1.02 -22.35 -2.41
CA SER A 579 1.03 -21.75 -1.09
C SER A 579 -0.33 -21.50 -0.46
N THR A 580 -1.48 -22.09 -0.79
CA THR A 580 -2.62 -21.98 0.16
C THR A 580 -2.38 -22.83 1.43
N VAL A 581 -1.71 -23.97 1.30
CA VAL A 581 -1.15 -24.74 2.43
C VAL A 581 0.17 -24.11 2.90
N THR A 582 1.00 -23.65 1.97
CA THR A 582 2.24 -22.95 2.34
C THR A 582 1.98 -21.55 2.88
N ILE A 583 0.84 -20.87 2.71
CA ILE A 583 0.52 -19.52 3.25
C ILE A 583 0.30 -19.68 4.74
N VAL A 584 -0.25 -20.80 5.21
CA VAL A 584 -0.27 -21.07 6.66
C VAL A 584 1.17 -21.25 7.19
N VAL A 585 2.03 -21.95 6.44
CA VAL A 585 3.48 -22.14 6.75
C VAL A 585 4.33 -20.88 6.47
N LEU A 586 3.87 -20.00 5.60
CA LEU A 586 4.57 -18.83 5.10
C LEU A 586 4.06 -17.61 5.82
N LEU A 587 2.89 -17.65 6.46
CA LEU A 587 2.43 -16.80 7.57
C LEU A 587 3.20 -17.16 8.84
N SER A 588 3.52 -18.43 9.08
CA SER A 588 4.44 -18.80 10.18
C SER A 588 5.89 -18.39 9.87
N ARG A 589 6.37 -18.51 8.62
CA ARG A 589 7.65 -17.91 8.19
C ARG A 589 7.57 -16.40 7.92
N PHE A 590 6.37 -15.85 7.77
CA PHE A 590 6.15 -14.41 7.61
C PHE A 590 6.58 -13.71 8.87
N GLN A 591 6.49 -14.35 10.05
CA GLN A 591 7.06 -13.80 11.27
C GLN A 591 8.57 -13.55 11.16
N SER A 592 9.32 -14.38 10.42
CA SER A 592 10.76 -14.18 10.20
C SER A 592 11.04 -13.06 9.19
N VAL A 593 10.29 -12.98 8.09
CA VAL A 593 10.44 -11.88 7.11
C VAL A 593 9.92 -10.56 7.68
N ALA A 594 8.77 -10.60 8.36
CA ALA A 594 8.19 -9.47 9.07
C ALA A 594 9.14 -8.96 10.15
N ARG A 595 9.92 -9.80 10.84
CA ARG A 595 10.94 -9.28 11.77
C ARG A 595 11.95 -8.36 11.09
N VAL A 596 12.30 -8.61 9.84
CA VAL A 596 13.25 -7.77 9.07
C VAL A 596 12.56 -6.55 8.46
N VAL A 597 11.32 -6.70 7.97
CA VAL A 597 10.59 -5.64 7.27
C VAL A 597 9.85 -4.71 8.24
N ARG A 598 9.51 -5.19 9.43
CA ARG A 598 8.70 -4.48 10.43
C ARG A 598 9.33 -3.16 10.89
N PRO A 599 10.63 -3.06 11.22
CA PRO A 599 11.22 -1.77 11.61
C PRO A 599 11.01 -0.69 10.55
N VAL A 600 11.17 -1.04 9.27
CA VAL A 600 10.94 -0.11 8.15
C VAL A 600 9.46 0.27 8.03
N LEU A 601 8.55 -0.71 8.11
CA LEU A 601 7.11 -0.43 8.07
C LEU A 601 6.65 0.42 9.26
N ASP A 602 7.17 0.14 10.46
CA ASP A 602 6.85 0.88 11.68
C ASP A 602 7.30 2.34 11.52
N VAL A 603 8.50 2.63 10.98
CA VAL A 603 8.94 4.00 10.65
C VAL A 603 8.01 4.68 9.66
N MET A 604 7.61 3.99 8.58
CA MET A 604 6.69 4.57 7.58
C MET A 604 5.30 4.86 8.17
N LEU A 605 4.80 3.96 9.02
CA LEU A 605 3.53 4.11 9.71
C LEU A 605 3.57 5.19 10.78
N ASP A 606 4.69 5.34 11.48
CA ASP A 606 4.91 6.42 12.43
C ASP A 606 4.82 7.77 11.73
N VAL A 607 5.54 7.97 10.62
CA VAL A 607 5.46 9.19 9.81
C VAL A 607 4.04 9.43 9.30
N ASP A 608 3.41 8.39 8.78
CA ASP A 608 2.04 8.48 8.26
C ASP A 608 1.04 8.86 9.35
N ASN A 609 1.10 8.22 10.52
CA ASN A 609 0.24 8.52 11.64
C ASN A 609 0.47 9.96 12.15
N TYR A 610 1.73 10.41 12.20
CA TYR A 610 2.08 11.76 12.64
C TYR A 610 1.60 12.86 11.71
N LEU A 611 1.70 12.65 10.41
CA LEU A 611 1.29 13.65 9.41
C LEU A 611 -0.17 13.48 8.98
N ARG A 612 -0.93 12.61 9.66
CA ARG A 612 -2.34 12.38 9.37
C ARG A 612 -3.21 13.48 9.97
N ASP A 613 -3.85 14.25 9.10
CA ASP A 613 -4.77 15.34 9.48
C ASP A 613 -6.18 14.86 9.85
N ARG A 614 -6.45 13.54 9.77
CA ARG A 614 -7.81 13.00 9.83
C ARG A 614 -7.96 11.72 10.65
N PRO A 615 -9.15 11.55 11.26
CA PRO A 615 -10.21 12.57 11.40
C PRO A 615 -9.79 13.65 12.44
N ARG A 616 -10.23 14.89 12.24
CA ARG A 616 -9.68 16.09 12.93
C ARG A 616 -9.82 16.05 14.45
N ASP A 617 -10.91 15.46 14.93
CA ASP A 617 -11.25 15.30 16.34
C ASP A 617 -10.35 14.30 17.08
N ARG A 618 -9.62 13.43 16.35
CA ARG A 618 -8.75 12.39 16.92
C ARG A 618 -7.48 12.20 16.10
N ALA A 619 -6.97 13.28 15.50
CA ALA A 619 -5.73 13.26 14.74
C ALA A 619 -4.58 12.75 15.64
N PRO A 620 -3.80 11.72 15.24
CA PRO A 620 -2.79 11.11 16.12
C PRO A 620 -1.79 12.14 16.65
N ARG A 621 -1.35 13.08 15.82
CA ARG A 621 -0.44 14.17 16.22
C ARG A 621 -1.04 15.10 17.27
N ALA A 622 -2.31 15.47 17.15
CA ALA A 622 -3.00 16.28 18.18
C ALA A 622 -3.05 15.52 19.52
N ARG A 623 -3.30 14.20 19.48
CA ARG A 623 -3.25 13.34 20.67
C ARG A 623 -1.85 13.31 21.28
N MET A 624 -0.81 13.08 20.49
CA MET A 624 0.59 13.10 20.95
C MET A 624 0.96 14.44 21.60
N LEU A 625 0.65 15.56 20.94
CA LEU A 625 0.87 16.90 21.49
C LEU A 625 0.07 17.15 22.77
N SER A 626 -1.16 16.63 22.85
CA SER A 626 -1.97 16.75 24.06
C SER A 626 -1.38 16.02 25.27
N ARG A 627 -0.74 14.86 25.04
CA ARG A 627 0.00 14.14 26.09
C ARG A 627 1.22 14.92 26.54
N PHE A 628 2.01 15.43 25.59
CA PHE A 628 3.15 16.30 25.89
C PHE A 628 2.73 17.51 26.74
N VAL A 629 1.69 18.24 26.32
CA VAL A 629 1.19 19.42 27.05
C VAL A 629 0.65 19.03 28.43
N SER A 630 -0.02 17.89 28.56
CA SER A 630 -0.54 17.40 29.84
C SER A 630 0.58 17.08 30.82
N LEU A 631 1.64 16.41 30.35
CA LEU A 631 2.84 16.14 31.13
C LEU A 631 3.53 17.46 31.54
N MET A 632 3.74 18.36 30.59
CA MET A 632 4.36 19.66 30.90
C MET A 632 3.55 20.47 31.91
N ARG A 633 2.21 20.46 31.82
CA ARG A 633 1.33 21.09 32.81
C ARG A 633 1.48 20.45 34.18
N TYR A 634 1.58 19.12 34.24
CA TYR A 634 1.79 18.41 35.50
C TYR A 634 3.13 18.83 36.16
N LEU A 635 4.20 18.87 35.38
CA LEU A 635 5.53 19.27 35.86
C LEU A 635 5.59 20.73 36.30
N THR A 636 4.82 21.64 35.68
CA THR A 636 4.82 23.07 36.05
C THR A 636 3.81 23.45 37.14
N VAL A 637 2.67 22.76 37.25
CA VAL A 637 1.74 22.97 38.38
C VAL A 637 2.39 22.59 39.70
N TRP A 638 3.15 21.50 39.70
CA TRP A 638 3.92 21.03 40.85
C TRP A 638 4.90 22.11 41.39
N LYS A 639 5.40 23.01 40.51
CA LYS A 639 6.25 24.14 40.92
C LYS A 639 5.53 25.18 41.78
N ARG A 640 4.22 25.40 41.57
CA ARG A 640 3.44 26.35 42.38
C ARG A 640 3.25 25.89 43.84
N GLU A 641 3.50 24.61 44.12
CA GLU A 641 3.42 24.00 45.44
C GLU A 641 4.80 23.93 46.15
N GLN A 642 5.77 24.77 45.73
CA GLN A 642 7.16 24.82 46.24
C GLN A 642 7.97 23.53 46.07
N ARG A 643 7.69 22.73 45.03
CA ARG A 643 8.42 21.47 44.75
C ARG A 643 8.89 21.32 43.30
N GLY A 644 8.99 22.43 42.57
CA GLY A 644 9.28 22.43 41.13
C GLY A 644 10.67 21.92 40.76
N TYR A 645 10.82 21.54 39.50
CA TYR A 645 12.11 21.18 38.93
C TYR A 645 12.94 22.43 38.60
N ASP A 646 14.25 22.37 38.82
CA ASP A 646 15.22 23.37 38.37
C ASP A 646 15.49 23.22 36.87
N ALA A 647 15.52 21.98 36.38
CA ALA A 647 15.75 21.64 34.99
C ALA A 647 14.87 20.49 34.51
N VAL A 648 14.55 20.47 33.22
CA VAL A 648 13.88 19.36 32.54
C VAL A 648 14.72 18.93 31.34
N VAL A 649 15.16 17.68 31.35
CA VAL A 649 15.91 17.07 30.24
C VAL A 649 14.96 16.17 29.44
N PHE A 650 14.66 16.56 28.21
CA PHE A 650 13.92 15.72 27.28
C PHE A 650 14.86 14.72 26.61
N VAL A 651 14.59 13.44 26.76
CA VAL A 651 15.34 12.37 26.10
C VAL A 651 14.42 11.71 25.07
N ALA A 652 14.77 11.81 23.79
CA ALA A 652 13.87 11.46 22.70
C ALA A 652 14.57 10.65 21.61
N HIS A 653 14.00 9.49 21.25
CA HIS A 653 14.52 8.65 20.16
C HIS A 653 13.59 8.69 18.95
N SER A 654 14.17 8.65 17.74
CA SER A 654 13.44 8.54 16.47
C SER A 654 12.32 9.57 16.35
N GLN A 655 11.08 9.14 16.09
CA GLN A 655 9.90 10.00 16.00
C GLN A 655 9.68 10.89 17.24
N GLY A 656 10.08 10.44 18.43
CA GLY A 656 10.01 11.26 19.64
C GLY A 656 10.78 12.56 19.52
N SER A 657 11.89 12.55 18.77
CA SER A 657 12.69 13.74 18.51
C SER A 657 11.90 14.80 17.75
N VAL A 658 11.07 14.38 16.79
CA VAL A 658 10.23 15.29 15.99
C VAL A 658 9.13 15.86 16.85
N LEU A 659 8.43 15.01 17.61
CA LEU A 659 7.36 15.41 18.49
C LEU A 659 7.82 16.45 19.52
N VAL A 660 8.92 16.16 20.23
CA VAL A 660 9.44 17.05 21.27
C VAL A 660 9.95 18.35 20.67
N ALA A 661 10.76 18.28 19.60
CA ALA A 661 11.30 19.49 18.98
C ALA A 661 10.19 20.41 18.43
N GLU A 662 9.16 19.85 17.79
CA GLU A 662 8.03 20.61 17.29
C GLU A 662 7.15 21.16 18.42
N ALA A 663 6.91 20.38 19.49
CA ALA A 663 6.14 20.84 20.64
C ALA A 663 6.83 21.98 21.39
N LEU A 664 8.16 21.90 21.55
CA LEU A 664 8.98 22.96 22.15
C LEU A 664 9.01 24.21 21.26
N ARG A 665 9.17 24.05 19.95
CA ARG A 665 9.12 25.16 19.00
C ARG A 665 7.74 25.84 18.99
N PHE A 666 6.66 25.04 18.95
CA PHE A 666 5.30 25.55 19.07
C PHE A 666 5.10 26.27 20.40
N HIS A 667 5.63 25.72 21.51
CA HIS A 667 5.60 26.39 22.80
C HIS A 667 6.31 27.75 22.76
N ALA A 668 7.52 27.81 22.22
CA ALA A 668 8.35 29.01 22.17
C ALA A 668 7.73 30.13 21.32
N GLN A 669 7.03 29.77 20.23
CA GLN A 669 6.50 30.75 19.26
C GLN A 669 5.02 31.08 19.47
N ALA A 670 4.19 30.09 19.79
CA ALA A 670 2.74 30.25 19.94
C ALA A 670 2.29 30.39 21.39
N GLY A 671 3.17 30.10 22.36
CA GLY A 671 2.91 30.27 23.79
C GLY A 671 1.82 29.35 24.34
N PHE A 672 2.19 28.17 24.85
CA PHE A 672 1.29 27.48 25.78
C PHE A 672 1.15 28.34 27.04
N LYS A 673 0.00 28.99 27.27
CA LYS A 673 -0.26 29.88 28.41
C LYS A 673 0.26 29.35 29.77
N TYR A 674 0.25 28.02 29.98
CA TYR A 674 0.69 27.38 31.23
C TYR A 674 2.20 27.26 31.43
N LEU A 675 2.99 27.47 30.39
CA LEU A 675 4.45 27.49 30.44
C LEU A 675 4.99 28.92 30.40
N THR A 676 4.12 29.96 30.40
CA THR A 676 4.50 31.34 30.08
C THR A 676 4.82 32.28 31.25
N GLY A 677 4.83 31.81 32.51
CA GLY A 677 5.30 32.62 33.65
C GLY A 677 6.78 33.00 33.46
N LYS A 678 7.13 34.28 33.42
CA LYS A 678 8.43 34.77 32.91
C LYS A 678 9.62 34.54 33.84
N ASP A 679 9.41 34.47 35.16
CA ASP A 679 10.51 34.65 36.11
C ASP A 679 10.93 33.36 36.85
N ASP A 680 10.32 32.20 36.53
CA ASP A 680 10.58 30.98 37.30
C ASP A 680 10.37 29.68 36.48
N ARG A 681 10.91 29.59 35.26
CA ARG A 681 10.80 28.36 34.43
C ARG A 681 11.99 27.44 34.65
N PRO A 682 11.81 26.10 34.65
CA PRO A 682 12.96 25.20 34.61
C PRO A 682 13.76 25.43 33.32
N THR A 683 15.07 25.26 33.39
CA THR A 683 15.91 25.19 32.19
C THR A 683 15.52 23.95 31.39
N LEU A 684 15.45 24.08 30.06
CA LEU A 684 15.02 23.00 29.18
C LEU A 684 16.22 22.52 28.35
N HIS A 685 16.47 21.21 28.41
CA HIS A 685 17.54 20.55 27.65
C HIS A 685 16.92 19.47 26.78
N LEU A 686 17.49 19.23 25.59
CA LEU A 686 17.01 18.21 24.66
C LEU A 686 18.16 17.28 24.26
N MET A 687 17.98 15.99 24.47
CA MET A 687 18.83 14.94 23.94
C MET A 687 18.05 14.10 22.94
N THR A 688 18.46 14.11 21.68
CA THR A 688 17.83 13.31 20.62
C THR A 688 18.74 12.18 20.15
N MET A 689 18.15 11.03 19.84
CA MET A 689 18.85 9.86 19.29
C MET A 689 18.19 9.44 17.98
N GLY A 690 18.98 9.25 16.92
CA GLY A 690 18.44 8.79 15.64
C GLY A 690 17.32 9.69 15.12
N SER A 691 17.50 11.01 15.21
CA SER A 691 16.46 11.99 14.86
C SER A 691 16.17 12.04 13.35
N PRO A 692 14.93 11.76 12.90
CA PRO A 692 14.55 11.80 11.48
C PRO A 692 14.28 13.21 10.95
N LEU A 693 14.40 14.24 11.80
CA LEU A 693 14.02 15.63 11.51
C LEU A 693 14.59 16.12 10.18
N ARG A 694 15.87 15.85 9.92
CA ARG A 694 16.53 16.30 8.69
C ARG A 694 16.30 15.34 7.52
N GLN A 695 16.68 14.08 7.70
CA GLN A 695 16.79 13.15 6.57
C GLN A 695 15.44 12.75 5.99
N LEU A 696 14.42 12.66 6.84
CA LEU A 696 13.09 12.23 6.45
C LEU A 696 12.13 13.41 6.42
N TYR A 697 12.01 14.17 7.51
CA TYR A 697 10.98 15.20 7.63
C TYR A 697 11.29 16.46 6.81
N GLU A 698 12.44 17.09 7.00
CA GLU A 698 12.83 18.30 6.26
C GLU A 698 12.93 18.06 4.75
N ARG A 699 13.56 16.94 4.36
CA ARG A 699 13.71 16.59 2.94
C ARG A 699 12.38 16.29 2.27
N SER A 700 11.47 15.61 2.97
CA SER A 700 10.21 15.16 2.39
C SER A 700 9.09 16.19 2.51
N PHE A 701 9.11 17.01 3.57
CA PHE A 701 8.10 17.98 3.98
C PHE A 701 8.72 19.35 4.26
N PRO A 702 9.42 19.96 3.28
CA PRO A 702 10.17 21.20 3.52
C PRO A 702 9.28 22.33 4.02
N HIS A 703 8.01 22.41 3.59
CA HIS A 703 7.06 23.42 4.06
C HIS A 703 6.72 23.35 5.55
N LEU A 704 6.95 22.21 6.22
CA LEU A 704 6.69 22.04 7.66
C LEU A 704 7.98 21.98 8.49
N PHE A 705 9.10 21.57 7.89
CA PHE A 705 10.32 21.27 8.64
C PHE A 705 11.54 21.98 8.05
N GLU A 706 11.38 23.00 7.21
CA GLU A 706 12.50 23.81 6.72
C GLU A 706 13.32 24.42 7.87
N TRP A 707 12.68 24.75 9.00
CA TRP A 707 13.39 25.22 10.20
C TRP A 707 14.39 24.21 10.77
N ALA A 708 14.28 22.93 10.40
CA ALA A 708 15.23 21.88 10.77
C ALA A 708 16.36 21.68 9.74
N GLY A 709 16.36 22.41 8.61
CA GLY A 709 17.37 22.30 7.53
C GLY A 709 18.15 23.60 7.31
N ALA A 710 19.28 23.65 6.60
CA ALA A 710 20.17 22.60 6.08
C ALA A 710 21.62 23.06 6.34
N ALA A 711 22.48 22.18 6.88
CA ALA A 711 23.92 22.40 7.15
C ALA A 711 24.76 23.01 6.00
N GLU A 712 24.23 23.01 4.76
CA GLU A 712 24.86 23.63 3.59
C GLU A 712 24.67 25.16 3.58
N LYS A 713 23.72 25.68 4.36
CA LYS A 713 23.62 27.10 4.68
C LYS A 713 24.60 27.41 5.83
N PRO A 714 25.26 28.59 5.84
CA PRO A 714 26.17 29.00 6.92
C PRO A 714 25.56 28.93 8.33
N ASP A 715 24.24 29.10 8.45
CA ASP A 715 23.44 28.99 9.70
C ASP A 715 22.52 27.75 9.70
N GLY A 716 22.97 26.67 9.06
CA GLY A 716 22.16 25.51 8.74
C GLY A 716 21.80 24.61 9.91
N GLY A 717 20.54 24.16 9.96
CA GLY A 717 20.05 23.21 10.96
C GLY A 717 19.19 23.88 12.04
N PRO A 718 18.58 23.10 12.94
CA PRO A 718 17.68 23.65 13.93
C PRO A 718 18.43 24.48 14.98
N GLN A 719 17.80 25.57 15.43
CA GLN A 719 18.39 26.50 16.39
C GLN A 719 17.82 26.25 17.79
N CYS A 720 18.70 25.96 18.77
CA CYS A 720 18.33 25.68 20.16
C CYS A 720 17.44 26.77 20.77
N HIS A 721 17.81 28.05 20.61
CA HIS A 721 17.03 29.17 21.13
C HIS A 721 15.62 29.28 20.53
N SER A 722 15.42 28.83 19.27
CA SER A 722 14.10 28.86 18.62
C SER A 722 13.10 27.83 19.18
N LEU A 723 13.61 26.86 19.97
CA LEU A 723 12.83 25.88 20.72
C LEU A 723 12.69 26.27 22.21
N GLY A 724 13.33 27.37 22.65
CA GLY A 724 13.38 27.75 24.06
C GLY A 724 14.17 26.77 24.93
N ILE A 725 15.16 26.07 24.35
CA ILE A 725 16.06 25.17 25.07
C ILE A 725 17.46 25.76 25.19
N GLU A 726 18.12 25.47 26.31
CA GLU A 726 19.49 25.91 26.57
C GLU A 726 20.50 25.04 25.82
N GLN A 727 20.28 23.73 25.79
CA GLN A 727 21.16 22.77 25.14
C GLN A 727 20.40 21.74 24.32
N TRP A 728 20.93 21.41 23.14
CA TRP A 728 20.49 20.28 22.32
C TRP A 728 21.66 19.37 21.99
N ILE A 729 21.65 18.14 22.49
CA ILE A 729 22.58 17.08 22.11
C ILE A 729 21.90 16.12 21.13
N ASN A 730 22.39 16.01 19.89
CA ASN A 730 21.94 14.98 18.95
C ASN A 730 22.98 13.88 18.81
N VAL A 731 22.63 12.66 19.18
CA VAL A 731 23.48 11.48 18.97
C VAL A 731 22.92 10.62 17.84
N TYR A 732 23.79 10.10 16.99
CA TYR A 732 23.39 9.26 15.86
C TYR A 732 24.42 8.18 15.56
N ARG A 733 23.99 7.13 14.86
CA ARG A 733 24.87 6.08 14.33
C ARG A 733 25.06 6.24 12.84
N SER A 734 26.22 5.86 12.32
CA SER A 734 26.52 6.03 10.90
C SER A 734 25.68 5.14 9.98
N GLY A 735 25.22 3.98 10.46
CA GLY A 735 24.29 3.09 9.77
C GLY A 735 22.83 3.30 10.11
N ASP A 736 22.48 4.36 10.85
CA ASP A 736 21.08 4.73 11.05
C ASP A 736 20.49 5.26 9.74
N TYR A 737 19.53 4.52 9.19
CA TYR A 737 18.85 4.83 7.92
C TYR A 737 17.67 5.79 8.08
N VAL A 738 17.35 6.18 9.32
CA VAL A 738 16.23 7.05 9.67
C VAL A 738 16.74 8.41 10.13
N GLY A 739 17.66 8.43 11.09
CA GLY A 739 18.13 9.65 11.73
C GLY A 739 19.64 9.80 11.79
N ARG A 740 20.10 11.00 11.44
CA ARG A 740 21.51 11.31 11.20
C ARG A 740 21.87 12.65 11.80
N SER A 741 23.06 13.13 11.47
CA SER A 741 23.52 14.50 11.76
C SER A 741 22.45 15.54 11.42
N LEU A 742 22.21 16.48 12.34
CA LEU A 742 21.32 17.62 12.12
C LEU A 742 22.10 18.83 11.58
N TRP A 743 23.35 19.02 12.03
CA TRP A 743 24.11 20.25 11.77
C TRP A 743 25.31 20.08 10.82
N ARG A 744 25.88 18.88 10.67
CA ARG A 744 27.03 18.64 9.76
C ARG A 744 26.60 18.19 8.38
N SER A 745 27.43 18.38 7.37
CA SER A 745 27.13 17.88 6.02
C SER A 745 27.22 16.36 5.94
N GLU A 746 26.17 15.68 5.45
CA GLU A 746 26.20 14.22 5.23
C GLU A 746 27.18 13.77 4.14
N ALA A 747 27.69 14.70 3.35
CA ALA A 747 28.71 14.43 2.33
C ALA A 747 30.13 14.39 2.90
N ALA A 748 30.35 14.95 4.10
CA ALA A 748 31.65 14.98 4.73
C ALA A 748 31.89 13.67 5.50
N ALA A 749 33.00 12.99 5.19
CA ALA A 749 33.39 11.76 5.88
C ALA A 749 33.53 11.98 7.40
N SER A 750 34.02 13.15 7.82
CA SER A 750 34.16 13.51 9.23
C SER A 750 32.83 13.48 9.98
N THR A 751 31.69 13.67 9.32
CA THR A 751 30.36 13.55 9.96
C THR A 751 30.13 12.17 10.57
N TYR A 752 30.82 11.13 10.11
CA TYR A 752 30.68 9.76 10.61
C TYR A 752 31.88 9.31 11.46
N ASP A 753 32.84 10.20 11.66
CA ASP A 753 34.02 9.96 12.49
C ASP A 753 33.66 10.10 13.98
N THR A 754 33.95 9.04 14.75
CA THR A 754 33.64 8.93 16.19
C THR A 754 34.48 9.88 17.03
N ASP A 755 35.67 10.24 16.57
CA ASP A 755 36.61 11.08 17.32
C ASP A 755 36.26 12.56 17.19
N THR A 756 35.47 12.90 16.17
CA THR A 756 35.01 14.27 15.94
C THR A 756 33.74 14.56 16.73
N ARG A 757 33.92 15.09 17.94
CA ARG A 757 32.82 15.76 18.67
C ARG A 757 32.55 17.12 18.02
N TRP A 758 31.28 17.39 17.69
CA TRP A 758 30.88 18.73 17.24
C TRP A 758 30.14 19.42 18.37
N SER A 759 30.74 20.49 18.91
CA SER A 759 30.22 21.23 20.08
C SER A 759 29.69 22.63 19.75
N GLY A 760 29.44 22.96 18.48
CA GLY A 760 28.96 24.30 18.09
C GLY A 760 29.92 25.47 18.39
N THR A 761 31.05 25.22 19.08
CA THR A 761 32.02 26.22 19.57
C THR A 761 33.29 26.34 18.74
N GLY A 762 33.54 25.42 17.80
CA GLY A 762 34.66 25.53 16.85
C GLY A 762 34.38 26.61 15.81
N GLN A 763 35.41 27.40 15.43
CA GLN A 763 35.39 28.53 14.48
C GLN A 763 34.25 28.47 13.45
N MET A 764 33.09 29.00 13.85
CA MET A 764 31.92 29.21 13.00
C MET A 764 31.64 30.71 12.99
N PRO A 765 30.96 31.22 11.94
CA PRO A 765 30.47 32.58 11.94
C PRO A 765 29.67 32.83 13.22
N SER A 766 30.02 33.89 13.92
CA SER A 766 29.51 34.28 15.25
C SER A 766 28.00 34.04 15.46
N GLY A 767 27.64 33.09 16.34
CA GLY A 767 26.41 33.14 17.15
C GLY A 767 25.26 32.15 16.85
N SER A 768 25.22 31.40 15.74
CA SER A 768 23.97 30.74 15.31
C SER A 768 23.60 29.40 15.98
N HIS A 769 24.54 28.69 16.62
CA HIS A 769 24.29 27.35 17.20
C HIS A 769 24.82 27.14 18.63
N VAL A 770 24.96 28.22 19.41
CA VAL A 770 25.36 28.11 20.83
C VAL A 770 24.38 27.18 21.57
N GLY A 771 24.93 26.19 22.29
CA GLY A 771 24.14 25.18 23.01
C GLY A 771 23.76 23.94 22.19
N CYS A 772 23.98 23.92 20.87
CA CYS A 772 23.70 22.73 20.07
C CYS A 772 24.98 21.91 19.84
N CYS A 773 24.93 20.58 20.03
CA CYS A 773 26.05 19.68 19.80
C CYS A 773 25.59 18.34 19.21
N GLU A 774 26.46 17.67 18.46
CA GLU A 774 26.18 16.32 17.94
C GLU A 774 27.38 15.38 18.01
N ARG A 775 27.09 14.08 18.15
CA ARG A 775 28.08 13.02 18.25
C ARG A 775 27.66 11.81 17.42
N CYS A 776 28.58 11.32 16.58
CA CYS A 776 28.45 10.01 15.94
C CYS A 776 28.92 8.95 16.94
N LEU A 777 28.06 7.98 17.27
CA LEU A 777 28.37 6.86 18.17
C LEU A 777 29.10 5.70 17.45
N GLY A 778 29.48 5.92 16.18
CA GLY A 778 30.13 4.92 15.35
C GLY A 778 29.16 4.06 14.54
N ALA A 779 29.67 2.92 14.06
CA ALA A 779 28.87 1.95 13.30
C ALA A 779 27.73 1.36 14.16
N GLY A 780 26.56 1.25 13.58
CA GLY A 780 25.38 0.63 14.20
C GLY A 780 24.11 0.99 13.45
N ALA A 781 22.95 0.60 13.98
CA ALA A 781 21.65 0.76 13.32
C ALA A 781 20.66 1.55 14.18
N HIS A 782 19.41 1.67 13.75
CA HIS A 782 18.47 2.64 14.28
C HIS A 782 17.94 2.29 15.68
N THR A 783 17.89 1.01 16.07
CA THR A 783 17.30 0.60 17.36
C THR A 783 18.30 0.45 18.51
N HIS A 784 19.60 0.57 18.24
CA HIS A 784 20.66 0.18 19.18
C HIS A 784 21.27 1.37 19.93
N TYR A 785 20.43 2.24 20.51
CA TYR A 785 20.89 3.43 21.27
C TYR A 785 20.89 3.23 22.80
N TRP A 786 20.25 2.17 23.29
CA TRP A 786 20.11 1.89 24.72
C TRP A 786 20.68 0.51 25.11
N ASP A 787 21.42 -0.13 24.21
CA ASP A 787 22.12 -1.38 24.49
C ASP A 787 23.59 -1.12 24.82
N SER A 788 24.32 -2.17 25.18
CA SER A 788 25.75 -2.10 25.52
C SER A 788 26.66 -1.76 24.33
N THR A 789 26.11 -1.45 23.16
CA THR A 789 26.89 -0.94 22.02
C THR A 789 26.89 0.60 22.00
N ALA A 790 26.21 1.25 22.93
CA ALA A 790 25.91 2.69 22.93
C ALA A 790 26.26 3.40 24.26
N ASP A 791 27.25 2.92 25.03
CA ASP A 791 27.58 3.47 26.36
C ASP A 791 27.80 5.00 26.35
N ASP A 792 28.31 5.53 25.23
CA ASP A 792 28.43 6.97 24.92
C ASP A 792 27.11 7.77 25.13
N VAL A 793 25.94 7.14 24.97
CA VAL A 793 24.63 7.76 25.24
C VAL A 793 24.46 8.03 26.72
N ALA A 794 24.82 7.06 27.57
CA ALA A 794 24.78 7.22 29.02
C ALA A 794 25.79 8.28 29.47
N GLU A 795 27.01 8.30 28.90
CA GLU A 795 28.01 9.34 29.16
C GLU A 795 27.48 10.73 28.78
N CYS A 796 26.85 10.86 27.61
CA CYS A 796 26.29 12.13 27.16
C CYS A 796 25.16 12.60 28.09
N LEU A 797 24.27 11.71 28.50
CA LEU A 797 23.20 12.05 29.44
C LEU A 797 23.76 12.45 30.81
N ASP A 798 24.72 11.68 31.33
CA ASP A 798 25.35 11.99 32.62
C ASP A 798 26.07 13.34 32.58
N SER A 799 26.74 13.68 31.47
CA SER A 799 27.39 14.99 31.34
C SER A 799 26.43 16.18 31.42
N VAL A 800 25.19 16.02 30.95
CA VAL A 800 24.14 17.04 31.09
C VAL A 800 23.70 17.15 32.54
N LEU A 801 23.52 16.01 33.22
CA LEU A 801 23.12 15.98 34.63
C LEU A 801 24.21 16.55 35.54
N VAL A 802 25.49 16.25 35.29
CA VAL A 802 26.63 16.82 36.01
C VAL A 802 26.63 18.33 35.88
N LYS A 803 26.47 18.86 34.66
CA LYS A 803 26.40 20.30 34.42
C LYS A 803 25.26 20.90 35.22
N LEU A 804 24.05 20.35 35.10
CA LEU A 804 22.86 20.86 35.79
C LEU A 804 22.93 20.81 37.32
N ALA A 805 23.71 19.87 37.86
CA ALA A 805 23.87 19.70 39.30
C ALA A 805 25.04 20.52 39.88
N ASP A 806 25.79 21.25 39.05
CA ASP A 806 26.84 22.17 39.50
C ASP A 806 26.21 23.55 39.80
N PRO A 807 26.18 23.99 41.08
CA PRO A 807 25.59 25.26 41.47
C PRO A 807 26.33 26.50 40.91
N ALA A 808 27.51 26.31 40.30
CA ALA A 808 28.26 27.38 39.64
C ALA A 808 27.94 27.54 38.14
N SER A 809 27.16 26.63 37.54
CA SER A 809 26.74 26.66 36.13
C SER A 809 25.46 27.44 35.92
#